data_AF-A0A953RAY0-F1
#
_entry.id   AF-A0A953RAY0-F1
#
_cell.length_a   1.000
_cell.length_b   1.000
_cell.length_c   1.000
_cell.angle_alpha   90.00
_cell.angle_beta   90.00
_cell.angle_gamma   90.00
#
_symmetry.space_group_name_H-M   'P 1'
#
loop_
_entity.id
_entity.type
_entity.pdbx_description
1 polymer ?
#
loop_
_entity_poly.entity_id
_entity_poly.type
_entity_poly.pdbx_seq_one_letter_code
_entity_poly.pdbx_strand_id
1 'polypeptide(L)'
;MDSTESLHSSTESLRSGLNITRAGSSTDNLAKAPPSTILGETMTLSAFLATGNRLTSEERRRIVDQALVVIEQVYVHLPFKRAMHAVDPLQRLKLLRQHLGAMSTRQFHDEIIATFTELRDLHTNYLLPDPFRTKTAFLPFLVEEFFEGDTRRYIVSKLYPGFSHPYFSTGVVITHWNGIPIERAVELNADRQAGSNEAARHARGLDALTIRPMILTAPPDEEWVIIRYTAEGQNHELRFEWQIFEPDPSPTRVDPNSSQHPVSRALGIDAQNEAIQRTKKILFAPRAMEVEKQIAIGGRRASASAGAGLGSDMADVSMLPNVFSFRIVNTPHGDFGYIRIWNFQVADPDELVTEFIRIAGILSQSGSGLIIDVRGNPGGVITAGERLLQVLTPKPIDPERFQFINTPLTLELCERDSVLTQWKASITQSVETATTYSDGFPLDPVEAYNRLGQSYYGPVVIITDALCYSTTDIFAAGFQDHGIGPILGTSANTGAGGANVWTHELLRQVLPGRTSPFQSLPKNASFRVALRRSTRVGAKSGTPVEDLGTVPDYLHLMTKNDLLNQNEDLIARAAHLLAGLPSRALSVVLSPRPGNGTISVSVTTKNISRLDLFLNERPLLTRDVSDGTTTLTLPASYSGVGRLELHGYDGRQLVAVKRIVLEDQGHLLHAKADEMVAADAPKRQNARPQEVHDLLTKLHDQGVVNLDSPMRSALDQARTLRLSEDEGWYIAGGSSWAIVVKGQ
;
A
#
# COMPACT_ATOMS: atom_id res chain seq x y z
N MET A 1 -19.43 84.02 60.20
CA MET A 1 -19.20 83.31 61.47
C MET A 1 -20.31 82.28 61.58
N ASP A 2 -19.88 81.02 61.62
CA ASP A 2 -20.59 79.78 61.91
C ASP A 2 -22.05 79.83 62.35
N SER A 3 -22.87 79.00 61.70
CA SER A 3 -23.57 77.90 62.38
C SER A 3 -24.43 77.06 61.43
N THR A 4 -24.52 75.76 61.77
CA THR A 4 -25.71 74.87 61.79
C THR A 4 -26.25 74.13 60.55
N GLU A 5 -26.38 72.80 60.79
CA GLU A 5 -27.53 71.89 60.55
C GLU A 5 -27.72 71.07 59.26
N SER A 6 -27.58 69.74 59.45
CA SER A 6 -28.54 68.63 59.23
C SER A 6 -29.13 68.26 57.85
N LEU A 7 -29.43 66.95 57.75
CA LEU A 7 -30.42 66.21 56.95
C LEU A 7 -30.02 65.50 55.62
N HIS A 8 -30.05 64.16 55.71
CA HIS A 8 -30.74 63.14 54.89
C HIS A 8 -30.89 63.26 53.35
N SER A 9 -30.78 62.08 52.72
CA SER A 9 -31.53 61.57 51.55
C SER A 9 -30.98 61.83 50.13
N SER A 10 -30.63 60.70 49.48
CA SER A 10 -31.00 60.25 48.13
C SER A 10 -31.24 61.30 47.04
N THR A 11 -30.50 61.23 45.93
CA THR A 11 -31.00 60.85 44.58
C THR A 11 -29.97 61.16 43.47
N GLU A 12 -29.86 60.18 42.57
CA GLU A 12 -29.65 60.25 41.12
C GLU A 12 -29.01 61.48 40.45
N SER A 13 -27.96 61.25 39.66
CA SER A 13 -27.99 61.47 38.20
C SER A 13 -26.57 61.38 37.62
N LEU A 14 -26.29 60.32 36.87
CA LEU A 14 -25.57 60.32 35.58
C LEU A 14 -25.30 58.86 35.15
N ARG A 15 -26.31 58.28 34.51
CA ARG A 15 -26.20 57.11 33.62
C ARG A 15 -25.96 57.63 32.20
N SER A 16 -24.93 57.13 31.52
CA SER A 16 -25.06 56.61 30.14
C SER A 16 -23.73 56.05 29.66
N GLY A 17 -23.71 54.78 29.23
CA GLY A 17 -22.79 54.34 28.19
C GLY A 17 -21.76 53.25 28.51
N LEU A 18 -22.11 52.20 29.26
CA LEU A 18 -21.41 50.91 29.14
C LEU A 18 -22.43 49.78 29.33
N ASN A 19 -23.06 49.40 28.21
CA ASN A 19 -23.78 48.14 28.10
C ASN A 19 -22.75 47.01 28.08
N ILE A 20 -22.46 46.46 29.26
CA ILE A 20 -21.92 45.11 29.39
C ILE A 20 -23.08 44.17 29.04
N THR A 21 -23.16 43.77 27.77
CA THR A 21 -24.01 42.65 27.38
C THR A 21 -23.49 41.39 28.05
N ARG A 22 -24.31 40.85 28.95
CA ARG A 22 -24.20 39.52 29.55
C ARG A 22 -23.67 38.51 28.53
N ALA A 23 -22.57 37.86 28.89
CA ALA A 23 -22.11 36.64 28.25
C ALA A 23 -23.29 35.65 28.15
N GLY A 24 -23.63 35.29 26.91
CA GLY A 24 -24.54 34.20 26.61
C GLY A 24 -24.03 32.89 27.21
N SER A 25 -24.96 32.02 27.57
CA SER A 25 -24.74 30.72 28.17
C SER A 25 -23.66 29.90 27.46
N SER A 26 -22.78 29.28 28.25
CA SER A 26 -21.64 28.45 27.85
C SER A 26 -22.00 27.12 27.16
N THR A 27 -23.17 27.02 26.55
CA THR A 27 -23.69 25.80 25.90
C THR A 27 -23.61 25.85 24.37
N ASP A 28 -23.36 27.02 23.77
CA ASP A 28 -23.26 27.18 22.30
C ASP A 28 -21.87 26.85 21.71
N ASN A 29 -20.87 26.59 22.56
CA ASN A 29 -19.48 26.31 22.13
C ASN A 29 -19.09 24.81 22.16
N LEU A 30 -20.05 23.91 22.35
CA LEU A 30 -19.82 22.47 22.33
C LEU A 30 -20.37 21.87 21.04
N ALA A 31 -19.47 21.39 20.19
CA ALA A 31 -19.83 20.52 19.09
C ALA A 31 -20.59 19.30 19.62
N LYS A 32 -21.82 19.08 19.13
CA LYS A 32 -22.57 17.85 19.46
C LYS A 32 -21.85 16.63 18.91
N ALA A 33 -21.82 15.55 19.70
CA ALA A 33 -21.24 14.27 19.30
C ALA A 33 -21.84 13.77 17.98
N PRO A 34 -21.04 13.14 17.10
CA PRO A 34 -21.52 12.62 15.83
C PRO A 34 -22.66 11.60 16.04
N PRO A 35 -23.71 11.61 15.21
CA PRO A 35 -24.76 10.59 15.30
C PRO A 35 -24.18 9.18 15.06
N SER A 36 -24.59 8.24 15.91
CA SER A 36 -23.97 6.93 16.16
C SER A 36 -24.12 5.87 15.06
N THR A 37 -24.60 6.21 13.86
CA THR A 37 -25.08 5.17 12.93
C THR A 37 -24.00 4.55 12.03
N ILE A 38 -22.86 5.23 11.82
CA ILE A 38 -21.81 4.74 10.90
C ILE A 38 -20.59 4.13 11.64
N LEU A 39 -20.22 4.66 12.81
CA LEU A 39 -18.98 4.30 13.53
C LEU A 39 -19.14 3.24 14.62
N GLY A 40 -20.35 2.71 14.82
CA GLY A 40 -20.66 1.90 16.00
C GLY A 40 -20.59 2.71 17.28
N GLU A 41 -20.21 2.07 18.38
CA GLU A 41 -20.06 2.73 19.69
C GLU A 41 -18.82 3.65 19.68
N THR A 42 -19.02 4.91 20.06
CA THR A 42 -17.94 5.90 20.26
C THR A 42 -17.96 6.39 21.70
N MET A 43 -16.79 6.76 22.22
CA MET A 43 -16.65 7.33 23.56
C MET A 43 -15.58 8.42 23.60
N THR A 44 -15.62 9.29 24.60
CA THR A 44 -14.57 10.31 24.79
C THR A 44 -13.24 9.64 25.20
N LEU A 45 -12.12 10.30 24.92
CA LEU A 45 -10.81 9.85 25.38
C LEU A 45 -10.76 9.65 26.90
N SER A 46 -11.35 10.56 27.67
CA SER A 46 -11.38 10.47 29.14
C SER A 46 -12.08 9.19 29.62
N ALA A 47 -13.25 8.90 29.05
CA ALA A 47 -14.01 7.69 29.36
C ALA A 47 -13.23 6.42 28.99
N PHE A 48 -12.56 6.42 27.83
CA PHE A 48 -11.74 5.30 27.38
C PHE A 48 -10.55 5.03 28.31
N LEU A 49 -9.79 6.06 28.70
CA LEU A 49 -8.64 5.90 29.59
C LEU A 49 -9.03 5.39 30.99
N ALA A 50 -10.26 5.64 31.42
CA ALA A 50 -10.80 5.13 32.67
C ALA A 50 -11.11 3.61 32.63
N THR A 51 -11.24 2.99 31.45
CA THR A 51 -11.55 1.55 31.32
C THR A 51 -10.41 0.63 31.76
N GLY A 52 -9.18 1.15 31.84
CA GLY A 52 -8.07 0.61 32.61
C GLY A 52 -7.61 -0.82 32.28
N ASN A 53 -6.48 -0.96 31.57
CA ASN A 53 -5.67 -2.18 31.59
C ASN A 53 -4.21 -1.83 31.87
N ARG A 54 -3.65 -2.32 32.98
CA ARG A 54 -2.28 -1.96 33.42
C ARG A 54 -1.35 -3.15 33.30
N LEU A 55 -0.17 -2.94 32.74
CA LEU A 55 0.90 -3.95 32.72
C LEU A 55 1.53 -4.08 34.12
N THR A 56 1.78 -5.33 34.56
CA THR A 56 2.58 -5.62 35.76
C THR A 56 4.06 -5.30 35.53
N SER A 57 4.85 -5.23 36.60
CA SER A 57 6.30 -4.99 36.49
C SER A 57 7.02 -6.08 35.70
N GLU A 58 6.59 -7.33 35.82
CA GLU A 58 7.15 -8.47 35.08
C GLU A 58 6.78 -8.39 33.58
N GLU A 59 5.53 -8.05 33.28
CA GLU A 59 5.06 -7.83 31.91
C GLU A 59 5.83 -6.71 31.21
N ARG A 60 6.06 -5.58 31.90
CA ARG A 60 6.88 -4.47 31.40
C ARG A 60 8.33 -4.90 31.16
N ARG A 61 8.92 -5.64 32.10
CA ARG A 61 10.27 -6.20 31.95
C ARG A 61 10.33 -7.12 30.73
N ARG A 62 9.30 -7.97 30.52
CA ARG A 62 9.26 -8.86 29.36
C ARG A 62 9.27 -8.10 28.04
N ILE A 63 8.47 -7.03 27.93
CA ILE A 63 8.45 -6.16 26.75
C ILE A 63 9.83 -5.58 26.49
N VAL A 64 10.51 -5.04 27.51
CA VAL A 64 11.85 -4.43 27.34
C VAL A 64 12.91 -5.46 26.96
N ASP A 65 12.90 -6.64 27.57
CA ASP A 65 13.84 -7.71 27.23
C ASP A 65 13.67 -8.19 25.78
N GLN A 66 12.42 -8.29 25.31
CA GLN A 66 12.13 -8.66 23.92
C GLN A 66 12.50 -7.53 22.94
N ALA A 67 12.29 -6.27 23.31
CA ALA A 67 12.76 -5.12 22.53
C ALA A 67 14.29 -5.13 22.37
N LEU A 68 15.04 -5.47 23.42
CA LEU A 68 16.50 -5.59 23.36
C LEU A 68 16.94 -6.64 22.34
N VAL A 69 16.34 -7.83 22.36
CA VAL A 69 16.64 -8.90 21.38
C VAL A 69 16.35 -8.42 19.95
N VAL A 70 15.16 -7.85 19.72
CA VAL A 70 14.75 -7.39 18.39
C VAL A 70 15.70 -6.31 17.85
N ILE A 71 16.00 -5.29 18.65
CA ILE A 71 16.86 -4.18 18.21
C ILE A 71 18.32 -4.63 18.05
N GLU A 72 18.85 -5.45 18.94
CA GLU A 72 20.27 -5.82 18.93
C GLU A 72 20.60 -6.85 17.85
N GLN A 73 19.73 -7.84 17.65
CA GLN A 73 20.06 -9.03 16.86
C GLN A 73 19.32 -9.11 15.53
N VAL A 74 18.24 -8.34 15.33
CA VAL A 74 17.37 -8.49 14.14
C VAL A 74 17.26 -7.20 13.34
N TYR A 75 17.23 -6.05 14.01
CA TYR A 75 16.96 -4.78 13.35
C TYR A 75 18.06 -4.37 12.38
N VAL A 76 17.77 -4.48 11.08
CA VAL A 76 18.78 -4.33 10.03
C VAL A 76 19.37 -2.93 9.94
N HIS A 77 18.59 -1.90 10.22
CA HIS A 77 19.04 -0.51 10.07
C HIS A 77 19.77 0.01 11.32
N LEU A 78 19.98 -0.79 12.38
CA LEU A 78 20.57 -0.30 13.63
C LEU A 78 21.88 0.48 13.41
N PRO A 79 22.91 -0.05 12.72
CA PRO A 79 24.16 0.70 12.53
C PRO A 79 23.94 2.02 11.78
N PHE A 80 23.06 1.98 10.78
CA PHE A 80 22.73 3.12 9.94
C PHE A 80 21.99 4.22 10.72
N LYS A 81 20.96 3.87 11.51
CA LYS A 81 20.19 4.84 12.30
C LYS A 81 20.98 5.44 13.45
N ARG A 82 21.86 4.66 14.11
CA ARG A 82 22.77 5.20 15.15
C ARG A 82 23.65 6.31 14.58
N ALA A 83 24.20 6.08 13.38
CA ALA A 83 25.03 7.06 12.70
C ALA A 83 24.22 8.26 12.18
N MET A 84 23.09 8.00 11.51
CA MET A 84 22.32 9.04 10.83
C MET A 84 21.58 9.97 11.79
N HIS A 85 20.99 9.42 12.87
CA HIS A 85 20.15 10.19 13.79
C HIS A 85 20.81 10.44 15.16
N ALA A 86 22.06 9.99 15.35
CA ALA A 86 22.81 10.13 16.60
C ALA A 86 22.06 9.56 17.83
N VAL A 87 21.36 8.43 17.65
CA VAL A 87 20.56 7.76 18.70
C VAL A 87 21.24 6.49 19.20
N ASP A 88 20.93 6.09 20.45
CA ASP A 88 21.33 4.79 21.00
C ASP A 88 20.13 4.06 21.63
N PRO A 89 19.31 3.36 20.82
CA PRO A 89 18.10 2.70 21.32
C PRO A 89 18.42 1.58 22.31
N LEU A 90 19.54 0.89 22.17
CA LEU A 90 19.94 -0.20 23.07
C LEU A 90 20.26 0.35 24.46
N GLN A 91 21.00 1.46 24.55
CA GLN A 91 21.27 2.10 25.82
C GLN A 91 19.99 2.64 26.47
N ARG A 92 19.09 3.25 25.69
CA ARG A 92 17.79 3.71 26.20
C ARG A 92 16.95 2.56 26.76
N LEU A 93 16.88 1.42 26.07
CA LEU A 93 16.18 0.22 26.56
C LEU A 93 16.82 -0.34 27.85
N LYS A 94 18.15 -0.34 27.96
CA LYS A 94 18.86 -0.76 29.19
C LYS A 94 18.52 0.13 30.38
N LEU A 95 18.49 1.45 30.18
CA LEU A 95 18.08 2.43 31.20
C LEU A 95 16.60 2.27 31.57
N LEU A 96 15.72 2.10 30.58
CA LEU A 96 14.30 1.84 30.82
C LEU A 96 14.12 0.57 31.67
N ARG A 97 14.85 -0.50 31.37
CA ARG A 97 14.84 -1.74 32.15
C ARG A 97 15.24 -1.52 33.61
N GLN A 98 16.21 -0.65 33.86
CA GLN A 98 16.69 -0.32 35.21
C GLN A 98 15.66 0.49 36.01
N HIS A 99 14.88 1.36 35.35
CA HIS A 99 13.99 2.32 36.01
C HIS A 99 12.52 1.88 36.12
N LEU A 100 12.16 0.67 35.66
CA LEU A 100 10.77 0.18 35.60
C LEU A 100 9.96 0.35 36.91
N GLY A 101 10.61 0.18 38.07
CA GLY A 101 9.93 0.20 39.37
C GLY A 101 9.35 1.57 39.78
N ALA A 102 9.87 2.67 39.23
CA ALA A 102 9.45 4.03 39.58
C ALA A 102 8.43 4.65 38.61
N MET A 103 8.07 3.95 37.52
CA MET A 103 7.30 4.52 36.41
C MET A 103 5.81 4.17 36.47
N SER A 104 4.97 5.15 36.13
CA SER A 104 3.55 4.89 35.81
C SER A 104 3.41 4.09 34.51
N THR A 105 2.24 3.48 34.27
CA THR A 105 1.95 2.77 33.01
C THR A 105 2.08 3.70 31.80
N ARG A 106 1.60 4.95 31.93
CA ARG A 106 1.67 5.94 30.86
C ARG A 106 3.12 6.28 30.51
N GLN A 107 3.92 6.63 31.53
CA GLN A 107 5.35 6.89 31.34
C GLN A 107 6.10 5.71 30.73
N PHE A 108 5.78 4.47 31.12
CA PHE A 108 6.40 3.29 30.51
C PHE A 108 6.12 3.21 29.00
N HIS A 109 4.86 3.39 28.59
CA HIS A 109 4.49 3.38 27.18
C HIS A 109 5.12 4.55 26.42
N ASP A 110 5.11 5.75 26.98
CA ASP A 110 5.71 6.93 26.35
C ASP A 110 7.22 6.72 26.10
N GLU A 111 7.97 6.21 27.08
CA GLU A 111 9.41 5.97 26.93
C GLU A 111 9.75 4.89 25.90
N ILE A 112 9.02 3.76 25.90
CA ILE A 112 9.28 2.72 24.90
C ILE A 112 8.85 3.18 23.50
N ILE A 113 7.71 3.86 23.35
CA ILE A 113 7.29 4.43 22.06
C ILE A 113 8.35 5.42 21.57
N ALA A 114 8.78 6.36 22.41
CA ALA A 114 9.81 7.33 22.07
C ALA A 114 11.12 6.66 21.62
N THR A 115 11.52 5.56 22.28
CA THR A 115 12.72 4.79 21.90
C THR A 115 12.63 4.26 20.47
N PHE A 116 11.46 3.78 20.03
CA PHE A 116 11.26 3.32 18.65
C PHE A 116 11.02 4.48 17.68
N THR A 117 10.30 5.52 18.08
CA THR A 117 10.03 6.71 17.26
C THR A 117 11.31 7.45 16.87
N GLU A 118 12.29 7.52 17.76
CA GLU A 118 13.59 8.14 17.52
C GLU A 118 14.48 7.37 16.52
N LEU A 119 14.18 6.09 16.24
CA LEU A 119 14.81 5.39 15.12
C LEU A 119 14.43 6.02 13.78
N ARG A 120 13.34 6.81 13.74
CA ARG A 120 12.77 7.38 12.51
C ARG A 120 12.55 6.30 11.46
N ASP A 121 11.98 5.17 11.87
CA ASP A 121 11.76 3.97 11.05
C ASP A 121 10.33 3.45 11.27
N LEU A 122 9.53 3.37 10.20
CA LEU A 122 8.13 2.93 10.27
C LEU A 122 7.92 1.42 10.11
N HIS A 123 9.01 0.69 9.97
CA HIS A 123 9.04 -0.76 9.89
C HIS A 123 9.46 -1.39 11.21
N THR A 124 10.05 -0.61 12.10
CA THR A 124 10.48 -1.06 13.43
C THR A 124 9.71 -0.32 14.52
N ASN A 125 8.71 -0.97 15.10
CA ASN A 125 7.79 -0.34 16.05
C ASN A 125 7.44 -1.24 17.23
N TYR A 126 7.13 -0.61 18.35
CA TYR A 126 6.37 -1.22 19.43
C TYR A 126 4.86 -1.08 19.16
N LEU A 127 4.13 -2.19 19.24
CA LEU A 127 2.67 -2.22 19.12
C LEU A 127 2.04 -2.28 20.51
N LEU A 128 1.21 -1.29 20.84
CA LEU A 128 0.57 -1.20 22.15
C LEU A 128 -0.35 -2.39 22.43
N PRO A 129 -0.47 -2.82 23.71
CA PRO A 129 -1.39 -3.88 24.13
C PRO A 129 -2.85 -3.44 24.11
N ASP A 130 -3.74 -4.38 24.39
CA ASP A 130 -5.14 -4.07 24.67
C ASP A 130 -5.29 -3.16 25.91
N PRO A 131 -6.24 -2.20 25.91
CA PRO A 131 -7.27 -1.98 24.90
C PRO A 131 -6.86 -1.02 23.76
N PHE A 132 -5.63 -0.49 23.76
CA PHE A 132 -5.22 0.52 22.76
C PHE A 132 -5.11 -0.05 21.35
N ARG A 133 -4.72 -1.32 21.24
CA ARG A 133 -4.43 -2.03 19.99
C ARG A 133 -5.49 -1.90 18.90
N THR A 134 -6.78 -1.90 19.26
CA THR A 134 -7.88 -1.88 18.28
C THR A 134 -8.52 -0.50 18.13
N LYS A 135 -8.04 0.51 18.86
CA LYS A 135 -8.73 1.79 18.99
C LYS A 135 -8.02 2.90 18.24
N THR A 136 -8.81 3.81 17.69
CA THR A 136 -8.32 5.03 17.03
C THR A 136 -8.97 6.25 17.67
N ALA A 137 -8.15 7.23 18.03
CA ALA A 137 -8.62 8.55 18.43
C ALA A 137 -8.78 9.43 17.20
N PHE A 138 -9.89 10.15 17.08
CA PHE A 138 -10.13 11.05 15.95
C PHE A 138 -10.87 12.34 16.34
N LEU A 139 -10.75 13.33 15.46
CA LEU A 139 -11.56 14.56 15.43
C LEU A 139 -12.45 14.56 14.18
N PRO A 140 -13.62 15.25 14.19
CA PRO A 140 -14.63 15.12 13.13
C PRO A 140 -14.30 15.91 11.85
N PHE A 141 -13.03 16.21 11.59
CA PHE A 141 -12.57 16.96 10.43
C PHE A 141 -11.15 16.54 10.04
N LEU A 142 -10.76 16.82 8.79
CA LEU A 142 -9.39 16.68 8.32
C LEU A 142 -8.73 18.05 8.13
N VAL A 143 -7.45 18.10 8.44
CA VAL A 143 -6.58 19.24 8.12
C VAL A 143 -5.67 18.83 6.98
N GLU A 144 -5.65 19.63 5.92
CA GLU A 144 -4.68 19.51 4.82
C GLU A 144 -3.97 20.84 4.61
N GLU A 145 -2.81 20.80 3.97
CA GLU A 145 -2.04 21.99 3.64
C GLU A 145 -2.13 22.35 2.17
N PHE A 146 -2.12 23.65 1.89
CA PHE A 146 -2.04 24.20 0.54
C PHE A 146 -1.13 25.42 0.52
N PHE A 147 -0.78 25.86 -0.68
CA PHE A 147 0.11 26.97 -0.90
C PHE A 147 -0.60 28.11 -1.67
N GLU A 148 -0.40 29.34 -1.18
CA GLU A 148 -0.73 30.59 -1.88
C GLU A 148 0.58 31.26 -2.28
N GLY A 149 0.99 31.10 -3.53
CA GLY A 149 2.39 31.33 -3.92
C GLY A 149 3.30 30.35 -3.15
N ASP A 150 4.29 30.87 -2.44
CA ASP A 150 5.18 30.06 -1.59
C ASP A 150 4.72 30.01 -0.12
N THR A 151 3.57 30.61 0.22
CA THR A 151 3.08 30.65 1.60
C THR A 151 2.22 29.43 1.91
N ARG A 152 2.69 28.59 2.84
CA ARG A 152 1.93 27.45 3.36
C ARG A 152 0.75 27.91 4.22
N ARG A 153 -0.41 27.30 4.01
CA ARG A 153 -1.66 27.50 4.74
C ARG A 153 -2.31 26.16 5.06
N TYR A 154 -3.20 26.13 6.05
CA TYR A 154 -3.89 24.93 6.51
C TYR A 154 -5.38 25.12 6.44
N ILE A 155 -6.09 24.12 5.95
CA ILE A 155 -7.52 24.19 5.68
C ILE A 155 -8.25 23.00 6.28
N VAL A 156 -9.51 23.21 6.64
CA VAL A 156 -10.44 22.10 6.83
C VAL A 156 -10.85 21.57 5.45
N SER A 157 -10.34 20.41 5.06
CA SER A 157 -10.63 19.85 3.73
C SER A 157 -11.87 18.94 3.74
N LYS A 158 -12.14 18.26 4.86
CA LYS A 158 -13.29 17.37 5.02
C LYS A 158 -13.89 17.48 6.41
N LEU A 159 -15.20 17.26 6.47
CA LEU A 159 -15.98 17.13 7.71
C LEU A 159 -16.62 15.75 7.77
N TYR A 160 -16.76 15.23 8.98
CA TYR A 160 -17.45 13.97 9.24
C TYR A 160 -18.94 14.10 8.87
N PRO A 161 -19.53 13.14 8.11
CA PRO A 161 -20.95 13.16 7.79
C PRO A 161 -21.83 13.21 9.03
N GLY A 162 -22.60 14.28 9.19
CA GLY A 162 -23.46 14.52 10.37
C GLY A 162 -22.93 15.57 11.34
N PHE A 163 -21.68 16.01 11.18
CA PHE A 163 -21.21 17.24 11.82
C PHE A 163 -21.65 18.47 11.02
N SER A 164 -22.20 19.48 11.69
CA SER A 164 -22.53 20.77 11.08
C SER A 164 -22.33 21.90 12.08
N HIS A 165 -21.87 23.05 11.59
CA HIS A 165 -21.66 24.26 12.37
C HIS A 165 -21.80 25.49 11.45
N PRO A 166 -22.37 26.63 11.91
CA PRO A 166 -22.61 27.78 11.03
C PRO A 166 -21.36 28.34 10.35
N TYR A 167 -20.23 28.35 11.06
CA TYR A 167 -18.98 28.97 10.58
C TYR A 167 -17.85 27.97 10.34
N PHE A 168 -17.97 26.73 10.81
CA PHE A 168 -16.90 25.73 10.67
C PHE A 168 -17.31 24.75 9.57
N SER A 169 -16.89 25.06 8.35
CA SER A 169 -17.20 24.31 7.13
C SER A 169 -15.93 23.83 6.44
N THR A 170 -16.07 22.91 5.48
CA THR A 170 -14.99 22.67 4.50
C THR A 170 -14.58 24.01 3.86
N GLY A 171 -13.27 24.23 3.70
CA GLY A 171 -12.71 25.43 3.08
C GLY A 171 -12.23 26.52 4.05
N VAL A 172 -12.52 26.41 5.36
CA VAL A 172 -12.06 27.40 6.34
C VAL A 172 -10.58 27.23 6.66
N VAL A 173 -9.88 28.35 6.83
CA VAL A 173 -8.43 28.36 7.10
C VAL A 173 -8.21 28.25 8.61
N ILE A 174 -7.45 27.24 9.02
CA ILE A 174 -7.03 27.06 10.41
C ILE A 174 -5.81 27.95 10.66
N THR A 175 -5.82 28.67 11.77
CA THR A 175 -4.72 29.56 12.16
C THR A 175 -4.00 29.08 13.41
N HIS A 176 -4.71 28.48 14.37
CA HIS A 176 -4.11 28.00 15.61
C HIS A 176 -4.72 26.68 16.10
N TRP A 177 -3.89 25.90 16.79
CA TRP A 177 -4.20 24.67 17.50
C TRP A 177 -3.85 24.83 18.97
N ASN A 178 -4.84 24.82 19.88
CA ASN A 178 -4.64 25.07 21.31
C ASN A 178 -3.87 26.37 21.60
N GLY A 179 -4.13 27.42 20.81
CA GLY A 179 -3.45 28.71 20.92
C GLY A 179 -2.03 28.75 20.31
N ILE A 180 -1.51 27.63 19.81
CA ILE A 180 -0.23 27.57 19.07
C ILE A 180 -0.51 27.84 17.58
N PRO A 181 0.27 28.70 16.89
CA PRO A 181 0.15 28.84 15.43
C PRO A 181 0.20 27.49 14.73
N ILE A 182 -0.70 27.23 13.79
CA ILE A 182 -0.93 25.89 13.24
C ILE A 182 0.32 25.25 12.64
N GLU A 183 1.18 26.02 11.96
CA GLU A 183 2.44 25.53 11.42
C GLU A 183 3.36 24.99 12.53
N ARG A 184 3.51 25.75 13.62
CA ARG A 184 4.29 25.31 14.78
C ARG A 184 3.67 24.10 15.48
N ALA A 185 2.33 24.00 15.49
CA ALA A 185 1.65 22.84 16.05
C ALA A 185 1.91 21.56 15.24
N VAL A 186 1.96 21.67 13.91
CA VAL A 186 2.35 20.56 13.02
C VAL A 186 3.79 20.14 13.28
N GLU A 187 4.73 21.08 13.39
CA GLU A 187 6.14 20.80 13.71
C GLU A 187 6.30 20.06 15.05
N LEU A 188 5.66 20.57 16.11
CA LEU A 188 5.73 19.95 17.44
C LEU A 188 5.11 18.55 17.44
N ASN A 189 4.05 18.33 16.66
CA ASN A 189 3.45 17.01 16.54
C ASN A 189 4.32 16.07 15.70
N ALA A 190 4.98 16.59 14.64
CA ALA A 190 5.91 15.84 13.79
C ALA A 190 7.08 15.25 14.59
N ASP A 191 7.58 15.96 15.61
CA ASP A 191 8.65 15.45 16.49
C ASP A 191 8.26 14.15 17.20
N ARG A 192 6.96 13.97 17.50
CA ARG A 192 6.38 12.79 18.15
C ARG A 192 6.01 11.68 17.17
N GLN A 193 6.18 11.90 15.86
CA GLN A 193 5.94 10.91 14.84
C GLN A 193 7.27 10.35 14.31
N ALA A 194 7.27 9.07 13.95
CA ALA A 194 8.37 8.52 13.17
C ALA A 194 8.20 8.99 11.72
N GLY A 195 9.31 9.34 11.06
CA GLY A 195 9.36 9.71 9.65
C GLY A 195 10.83 9.79 9.23
N SER A 196 11.21 9.02 8.21
CA SER A 196 12.64 8.81 7.88
C SER A 196 13.29 10.05 7.23
N ASN A 197 12.51 11.02 6.75
CA ASN A 197 13.01 12.32 6.26
C ASN A 197 12.07 13.48 6.66
N GLU A 198 12.50 14.73 6.39
CA GLU A 198 11.78 15.93 6.81
C GLU A 198 10.36 16.04 6.24
N ALA A 199 10.20 15.75 4.94
CA ALA A 199 8.89 15.77 4.30
C ALA A 199 7.94 14.74 4.93
N ALA A 200 8.44 13.52 5.18
CA ALA A 200 7.67 12.46 5.83
C ALA A 200 7.30 12.82 7.27
N ARG A 201 8.23 13.41 8.04
CA ARG A 201 7.94 13.86 9.42
C ARG A 201 6.82 14.90 9.42
N HIS A 202 6.92 15.91 8.55
CA HIS A 202 5.92 16.96 8.44
C HIS A 202 4.54 16.41 8.08
N ALA A 203 4.45 15.60 7.02
CA ALA A 203 3.18 15.01 6.57
C ALA A 203 2.53 14.15 7.66
N ARG A 204 3.32 13.42 8.44
CA ARG A 204 2.82 12.59 9.54
C ARG A 204 2.43 13.40 10.76
N GLY A 205 3.17 14.46 11.06
CA GLY A 205 2.79 15.45 12.07
C GLY A 205 1.43 16.09 11.74
N LEU A 206 1.19 16.39 10.47
CA LEU A 206 -0.10 16.91 9.99
C LEU A 206 -1.23 15.88 10.14
N ASP A 207 -1.05 14.66 9.63
CA ASP A 207 -2.06 13.60 9.71
C ASP A 207 -2.44 13.23 11.15
N ALA A 208 -1.44 13.19 12.05
CA ALA A 208 -1.65 12.85 13.45
C ALA A 208 -2.29 13.97 14.28
N LEU A 209 -2.58 15.14 13.70
CA LEU A 209 -3.37 16.18 14.39
C LEU A 209 -4.80 15.72 14.63
N THR A 210 -5.40 15.01 13.68
CA THR A 210 -6.84 14.66 13.74
C THR A 210 -7.11 13.17 13.80
N ILE A 211 -6.14 12.29 13.53
CA ILE A 211 -6.31 10.83 13.57
C ILE A 211 -5.09 10.16 14.22
N ARG A 212 -5.30 9.36 15.28
CA ARG A 212 -4.23 8.64 15.99
C ARG A 212 -4.59 7.17 16.23
N PRO A 213 -4.11 6.24 15.39
CA PRO A 213 -4.26 4.81 15.63
C PRO A 213 -3.42 4.38 16.84
N MET A 214 -4.07 4.09 17.96
CA MET A 214 -3.39 3.87 19.25
C MET A 214 -2.64 2.54 19.34
N ILE A 215 -2.63 1.72 18.28
CA ILE A 215 -1.74 0.58 18.16
C ILE A 215 -0.26 1.00 18.02
N LEU A 216 0.01 2.16 17.42
CA LEU A 216 1.37 2.61 17.06
C LEU A 216 1.72 3.98 17.65
N THR A 217 0.73 4.77 18.03
CA THR A 217 0.93 6.09 18.63
C THR A 217 0.42 6.12 20.06
N ALA A 218 1.08 6.91 20.92
CA ALA A 218 0.54 7.21 22.25
C ALA A 218 -0.86 7.85 22.14
N PRO A 219 -1.75 7.62 23.13
CA PRO A 219 -3.04 8.32 23.19
C PRO A 219 -2.81 9.85 23.24
N PRO A 220 -3.77 10.67 22.79
CA PRO A 220 -3.67 12.12 22.96
C PRO A 220 -3.42 12.53 24.41
N ASP A 221 -2.65 13.60 24.58
CA ASP A 221 -2.42 14.21 25.90
C ASP A 221 -3.62 15.08 26.30
N GLU A 222 -4.17 15.78 25.32
CA GLU A 222 -5.31 16.67 25.50
C GLU A 222 -6.61 15.88 25.35
N GLU A 223 -7.53 15.98 26.31
CA GLU A 223 -8.88 15.41 26.18
C GLU A 223 -9.72 16.14 25.12
N TRP A 224 -9.42 17.41 24.87
CA TRP A 224 -10.04 18.24 23.84
C TRP A 224 -9.02 19.22 23.24
N VAL A 225 -9.33 19.74 22.06
CA VAL A 225 -8.55 20.78 21.38
C VAL A 225 -9.41 22.00 21.08
N ILE A 226 -8.80 23.18 21.04
CA ILE A 226 -9.42 24.45 20.62
C ILE A 226 -8.79 24.83 19.29
N ILE A 227 -9.63 24.97 18.27
CA ILE A 227 -9.23 25.34 16.92
C ILE A 227 -9.61 26.78 16.67
N ARG A 228 -8.61 27.63 16.38
CA ARG A 228 -8.86 28.98 15.87
C ARG A 228 -8.80 28.97 14.36
N TYR A 229 -9.81 29.53 13.71
CA TYR A 229 -9.96 29.53 12.26
C TYR A 229 -10.54 30.85 11.77
N THR A 230 -10.36 31.13 10.48
CA THR A 230 -10.92 32.31 9.81
C THR A 230 -12.04 31.88 8.87
N ALA A 231 -13.23 32.44 9.09
CA ALA A 231 -14.41 32.26 8.25
C ALA A 231 -15.02 33.64 7.95
N GLU A 232 -15.40 33.89 6.70
CA GLU A 232 -15.99 35.17 6.28
C GLU A 232 -15.15 36.42 6.67
N GLY A 233 -13.82 36.26 6.73
CA GLY A 233 -12.89 37.31 7.14
C GLY A 233 -12.83 37.58 8.65
N GLN A 234 -13.57 36.84 9.47
CA GLN A 234 -13.58 36.95 10.93
C GLN A 234 -12.89 35.74 11.58
N ASN A 235 -12.31 35.95 12.76
CA ASN A 235 -11.68 34.89 13.54
C ASN A 235 -12.70 34.26 14.50
N HIS A 236 -12.74 32.93 14.51
CA HIS A 236 -13.60 32.13 15.37
C HIS A 236 -12.76 31.10 16.13
N GLU A 237 -13.30 30.60 17.23
CA GLU A 237 -12.74 29.48 18.00
C GLU A 237 -13.81 28.42 18.24
N LEU A 238 -13.43 27.15 18.15
CA LEU A 238 -14.31 26.03 18.43
C LEU A 238 -13.55 24.92 19.17
N ARG A 239 -14.18 24.36 20.20
CA ARG A 239 -13.64 23.23 20.98
C ARG A 239 -14.14 21.90 20.42
N PHE A 240 -13.23 20.94 20.31
CA PHE A 240 -13.51 19.57 19.88
C PHE A 240 -12.95 18.56 20.88
N GLU A 241 -13.77 17.60 21.30
CA GLU A 241 -13.33 16.51 22.16
C GLU A 241 -12.83 15.33 21.32
N TRP A 242 -11.73 14.72 21.74
CA TRP A 242 -11.25 13.49 21.09
C TRP A 242 -12.25 12.37 21.28
N GLN A 243 -12.65 11.76 20.16
CA GLN A 243 -13.52 10.60 20.14
C GLN A 243 -12.69 9.34 19.86
N ILE A 244 -13.07 8.24 20.51
CA ILE A 244 -12.46 6.92 20.38
C ILE A 244 -13.47 5.99 19.73
N PHE A 245 -13.02 5.25 18.72
CA PHE A 245 -13.80 4.19 18.10
C PHE A 245 -12.88 3.03 17.66
N GLU A 246 -13.50 1.92 17.26
CA GLU A 246 -12.82 0.75 16.72
C GLU A 246 -13.10 0.65 15.22
N PRO A 247 -12.11 0.90 14.33
CA PRO A 247 -12.32 0.78 12.91
C PRO A 247 -12.38 -0.69 12.48
N ASP A 248 -13.33 -1.03 11.62
CA ASP A 248 -13.38 -2.34 10.96
C ASP A 248 -12.09 -2.57 10.16
N PRO A 249 -11.45 -3.76 10.24
CA PRO A 249 -10.30 -4.08 9.41
C PRO A 249 -10.67 -4.12 7.92
N SER A 250 -9.68 -3.92 7.05
CA SER A 250 -9.86 -4.15 5.61
C SER A 250 -10.12 -5.64 5.34
N PRO A 251 -11.08 -6.01 4.48
CA PRO A 251 -11.35 -7.43 4.15
C PRO A 251 -10.21 -8.08 3.35
N THR A 252 -9.39 -7.28 2.66
CA THR A 252 -8.24 -7.75 1.88
C THR A 252 -6.92 -7.61 2.64
N ARG A 253 -6.98 -7.38 3.96
CA ARG A 253 -5.80 -7.23 4.79
C ARG A 253 -4.99 -8.53 4.80
N VAL A 254 -3.70 -8.45 4.48
CA VAL A 254 -2.78 -9.58 4.63
C VAL A 254 -2.47 -9.74 6.13
N ASP A 255 -2.63 -10.95 6.67
CA ASP A 255 -2.25 -11.24 8.06
C ASP A 255 -0.72 -11.26 8.20
N PRO A 256 -0.11 -10.29 8.89
CA PRO A 256 1.34 -10.20 9.00
C PRO A 256 1.95 -11.27 9.93
N ASN A 257 1.14 -12.06 10.63
CA ASN A 257 1.61 -13.07 11.59
C ASN A 257 1.63 -14.49 11.01
N SER A 258 1.12 -14.73 9.80
CA SER A 258 1.05 -16.09 9.26
C SER A 258 2.38 -16.52 8.65
N SER A 259 3.04 -17.52 9.24
CA SER A 259 4.22 -18.19 8.65
C SER A 259 3.89 -19.07 7.45
N GLN A 260 2.63 -19.46 7.28
CA GLN A 260 2.18 -20.37 6.22
C GLN A 260 1.89 -19.65 4.91
N HIS A 261 1.56 -18.36 4.95
CA HIS A 261 1.26 -17.57 3.75
C HIS A 261 2.53 -16.90 3.22
N PRO A 262 2.97 -17.20 1.98
CA PRO A 262 4.21 -16.64 1.41
C PRO A 262 4.22 -15.10 1.39
N VAL A 263 3.07 -14.47 1.12
CA VAL A 263 2.95 -13.00 1.07
C VAL A 263 3.25 -12.33 2.40
N SER A 264 3.00 -12.98 3.54
CA SER A 264 3.34 -12.45 4.86
C SER A 264 4.85 -12.28 5.06
N ARG A 265 5.65 -13.14 4.41
CA ARG A 265 7.13 -13.07 4.45
C ARG A 265 7.69 -11.97 3.56
N ALA A 266 6.89 -11.45 2.62
CA ALA A 266 7.26 -10.44 1.63
C ALA A 266 6.60 -9.07 1.89
N LEU A 267 6.11 -8.83 3.11
CA LEU A 267 5.48 -7.54 3.45
C LEU A 267 6.51 -6.42 3.59
N GLY A 268 6.16 -5.28 3.01
CA GLY A 268 6.74 -3.97 3.22
C GLY A 268 5.59 -2.99 3.37
N ILE A 269 5.26 -2.61 4.60
CA ILE A 269 4.10 -1.74 4.86
C ILE A 269 4.35 -0.74 5.99
N ASP A 270 3.88 0.50 5.83
CA ASP A 270 3.62 1.43 6.93
C ASP A 270 2.25 1.11 7.58
N ALA A 271 2.29 0.40 8.70
CA ALA A 271 1.07 0.01 9.42
C ALA A 271 0.31 1.19 10.04
N GLN A 272 0.98 2.32 10.33
CA GLN A 272 0.31 3.49 10.87
C GLN A 272 -0.44 4.23 9.76
N ASN A 273 0.21 4.49 8.61
CA ASN A 273 -0.48 5.12 7.49
C ASN A 273 -1.62 4.21 6.95
N GLU A 274 -1.46 2.89 6.95
CA GLU A 274 -2.57 1.99 6.61
C GLU A 274 -3.79 2.17 7.52
N ALA A 275 -3.58 2.20 8.85
CA ALA A 275 -4.65 2.43 9.80
C ALA A 275 -5.28 3.83 9.66
N ILE A 276 -4.48 4.86 9.36
CA ILE A 276 -4.96 6.22 9.07
C ILE A 276 -5.80 6.24 7.79
N GLN A 277 -5.34 5.63 6.69
CA GLN A 277 -6.09 5.55 5.43
C GLN A 277 -7.41 4.79 5.60
N ARG A 278 -7.41 3.69 6.35
CA ARG A 278 -8.65 2.96 6.69
C ARG A 278 -9.61 3.84 7.47
N THR A 279 -9.11 4.57 8.46
CA THR A 279 -9.90 5.52 9.25
C THR A 279 -10.45 6.66 8.38
N LYS A 280 -9.63 7.25 7.51
CA LYS A 280 -10.05 8.29 6.55
C LYS A 280 -11.15 7.77 5.61
N LYS A 281 -11.04 6.53 5.12
CA LYS A 281 -12.04 5.89 4.25
C LYS A 281 -13.37 5.71 5.00
N ILE A 282 -13.34 5.22 6.24
CA ILE A 282 -14.53 5.05 7.08
C ILE A 282 -15.20 6.40 7.39
N LEU A 283 -14.41 7.41 7.79
CA LEU A 283 -14.92 8.70 8.24
C LEU A 283 -15.39 9.59 7.09
N PHE A 284 -14.73 9.56 5.94
CA PHE A 284 -14.89 10.59 4.90
C PHE A 284 -15.17 10.05 3.49
N ALA A 285 -15.29 8.73 3.31
CA ALA A 285 -15.58 8.11 2.01
C ALA A 285 -16.68 7.03 2.07
N PRO A 286 -17.90 7.35 2.54
CA PRO A 286 -18.98 6.36 2.71
C PRO A 286 -19.34 5.61 1.43
N ARG A 287 -19.30 6.26 0.26
CA ARG A 287 -19.53 5.58 -1.03
C ARG A 287 -18.46 4.51 -1.34
N ALA A 288 -17.20 4.78 -1.02
CA ALA A 288 -16.12 3.82 -1.22
C ALA A 288 -16.23 2.62 -0.25
N MET A 289 -16.72 2.86 0.96
CA MET A 289 -17.06 1.78 1.90
C MET A 289 -18.21 0.91 1.40
N GLU A 290 -19.23 1.51 0.80
CA GLU A 290 -20.35 0.75 0.22
C GLU A 290 -19.90 -0.13 -0.95
N VAL A 291 -19.10 0.41 -1.87
CA VAL A 291 -18.55 -0.36 -3.00
C VAL A 291 -17.68 -1.53 -2.52
N GLU A 292 -16.84 -1.33 -1.50
CA GLU A 292 -16.04 -2.40 -0.88
C GLU A 292 -16.94 -3.51 -0.32
N LYS A 293 -18.00 -3.15 0.43
CA LYS A 293 -18.95 -4.11 0.99
C LYS A 293 -19.70 -4.87 -0.10
N GLN A 294 -20.17 -4.17 -1.14
CA GLN A 294 -20.88 -4.79 -2.26
C GLN A 294 -20.00 -5.77 -3.03
N ILE A 295 -18.74 -5.42 -3.29
CA ILE A 295 -17.80 -6.34 -3.97
C ILE A 295 -17.38 -7.49 -3.06
N ALA A 296 -17.22 -7.29 -1.76
CA ALA A 296 -16.94 -8.39 -0.83
C ALA A 296 -18.12 -9.40 -0.75
N ILE A 297 -19.36 -8.91 -0.80
CA ILE A 297 -20.58 -9.75 -0.84
C ILE A 297 -20.77 -10.37 -2.24
N GLY A 298 -20.56 -9.58 -3.28
CA GLY A 298 -20.71 -9.95 -4.69
C GLY A 298 -19.66 -10.96 -5.14
N GLY A 299 -18.40 -10.83 -4.71
CA GLY A 299 -17.34 -11.81 -4.91
C GLY A 299 -17.64 -13.15 -4.24
N ARG A 300 -18.30 -13.14 -3.06
CA ARG A 300 -18.84 -14.35 -2.43
C ARG A 300 -19.99 -14.98 -3.21
N ARG A 301 -20.82 -14.20 -3.93
CA ARG A 301 -21.90 -14.71 -4.79
C ARG A 301 -21.42 -15.13 -6.19
N ALA A 302 -20.48 -14.40 -6.78
CA ALA A 302 -19.84 -14.75 -8.06
C ALA A 302 -18.97 -16.00 -7.93
N SER A 303 -18.37 -16.23 -6.74
CA SER A 303 -17.74 -17.52 -6.39
C SER A 303 -18.74 -18.68 -6.32
N ALA A 304 -20.05 -18.40 -6.09
CA ALA A 304 -21.12 -19.41 -6.11
C ALA A 304 -21.85 -19.53 -7.46
N SER A 305 -21.64 -18.60 -8.39
CA SER A 305 -22.26 -18.61 -9.73
C SER A 305 -21.34 -17.98 -10.79
N ALA A 306 -20.15 -18.54 -10.99
CA ALA A 306 -19.30 -18.17 -12.12
C ALA A 306 -19.82 -18.88 -13.38
N GLY A 307 -20.69 -18.18 -14.12
CA GLY A 307 -21.24 -18.68 -15.38
C GLY A 307 -22.55 -18.02 -15.81
N ALA A 308 -22.63 -16.70 -15.83
CA ALA A 308 -23.58 -15.95 -16.66
C ALA A 308 -23.23 -14.45 -16.64
N GLY A 309 -23.10 -13.88 -17.84
CA GLY A 309 -22.86 -12.47 -18.19
C GLY A 309 -22.89 -11.43 -17.08
N LEU A 310 -21.73 -10.82 -16.81
CA LEU A 310 -21.66 -9.53 -16.14
C LEU A 310 -21.98 -8.44 -17.17
N GLY A 311 -23.11 -7.75 -16.97
CA GLY A 311 -23.60 -6.69 -17.84
C GLY A 311 -22.68 -5.46 -17.89
N SER A 312 -22.96 -4.58 -18.85
CA SER A 312 -22.21 -3.35 -19.19
C SER A 312 -22.02 -2.32 -18.05
N ASP A 313 -22.60 -2.52 -16.87
CA ASP A 313 -22.57 -1.57 -15.74
C ASP A 313 -21.33 -1.69 -14.82
N MET A 314 -20.44 -2.68 -15.04
CA MET A 314 -19.23 -2.90 -14.23
C MET A 314 -17.92 -2.58 -14.95
N ALA A 315 -17.96 -2.06 -16.19
CA ALA A 315 -16.76 -1.73 -16.96
C ALA A 315 -15.88 -0.66 -16.27
N ASP A 316 -16.50 0.26 -15.54
CA ASP A 316 -15.85 1.38 -14.86
C ASP A 316 -15.54 1.11 -13.37
N VAL A 317 -15.59 -0.16 -12.93
CA VAL A 317 -15.34 -0.56 -11.54
C VAL A 317 -14.15 -1.51 -11.47
N SER A 318 -13.28 -1.30 -10.48
CA SER A 318 -12.15 -2.18 -10.19
C SER A 318 -12.63 -3.49 -9.56
N MET A 319 -12.05 -4.62 -10.00
CA MET A 319 -12.22 -5.91 -9.33
C MET A 319 -11.49 -5.95 -7.97
N LEU A 320 -10.53 -5.05 -7.78
CA LEU A 320 -9.82 -4.79 -6.52
C LEU A 320 -10.13 -3.37 -6.03
N PRO A 321 -11.36 -3.05 -5.60
CA PRO A 321 -11.79 -1.68 -5.25
C PRO A 321 -11.07 -1.09 -4.03
N ASN A 322 -10.38 -1.93 -3.25
CA ASN A 322 -9.54 -1.52 -2.13
C ASN A 322 -8.12 -1.15 -2.55
N VAL A 323 -7.71 -1.56 -3.75
CA VAL A 323 -6.36 -1.36 -4.31
C VAL A 323 -6.42 -0.28 -5.37
N PHE A 324 -7.36 -0.36 -6.31
CA PHE A 324 -7.46 0.56 -7.44
C PHE A 324 -8.77 1.34 -7.47
N SER A 325 -8.66 2.60 -7.89
CA SER A 325 -9.76 3.36 -8.48
C SER A 325 -9.25 4.02 -9.76
N PHE A 326 -10.08 4.11 -10.79
CA PHE A 326 -9.65 4.65 -12.07
C PHE A 326 -10.75 5.47 -12.74
N ARG A 327 -10.35 6.36 -13.66
CA ARG A 327 -11.25 7.16 -14.49
C ARG A 327 -10.48 7.78 -15.67
N ILE A 328 -11.21 8.30 -16.63
CA ILE A 328 -10.67 9.26 -17.60
C ILE A 328 -10.73 10.66 -16.96
N VAL A 329 -9.71 11.47 -17.20
CA VAL A 329 -9.67 12.88 -16.79
C VAL A 329 -9.54 13.77 -18.02
N ASN A 330 -10.45 14.74 -18.14
CA ASN A 330 -10.39 15.77 -19.17
C ASN A 330 -9.58 16.95 -18.64
N THR A 331 -8.56 17.36 -19.39
CA THR A 331 -7.66 18.44 -18.99
C THR A 331 -7.48 19.43 -20.14
N PRO A 332 -6.94 20.64 -19.88
CA PRO A 332 -6.55 21.56 -20.95
C PRO A 332 -5.52 20.99 -21.95
N HIS A 333 -4.88 19.86 -21.62
CA HIS A 333 -3.87 19.19 -22.45
C HIS A 333 -4.40 17.93 -23.15
N GLY A 334 -5.69 17.64 -23.05
CA GLY A 334 -6.34 16.45 -23.62
C GLY A 334 -6.87 15.48 -22.57
N ASP A 335 -7.26 14.30 -23.03
CA ASP A 335 -7.85 13.24 -22.22
C ASP A 335 -6.79 12.22 -21.80
N PHE A 336 -6.74 11.92 -20.49
CA PHE A 336 -5.75 11.01 -19.93
C PHE A 336 -6.41 9.95 -19.07
N GLY A 337 -5.80 8.75 -19.07
CA GLY A 337 -6.13 7.74 -18.08
C GLY A 337 -5.60 8.15 -16.71
N TYR A 338 -6.41 8.00 -15.67
CA TYR A 338 -6.00 8.20 -14.28
C TYR A 338 -6.26 6.93 -13.48
N ILE A 339 -5.21 6.36 -12.90
CA ILE A 339 -5.27 5.23 -11.97
C ILE A 339 -4.73 5.70 -10.63
N ARG A 340 -5.49 5.48 -9.56
CA ARG A 340 -4.99 5.64 -8.20
C ARG A 340 -4.77 4.27 -7.58
N ILE A 341 -3.56 4.04 -7.06
CA ILE A 341 -3.17 2.82 -6.35
C ILE A 341 -3.11 3.16 -4.86
N TRP A 342 -4.08 2.66 -4.10
CA TRP A 342 -4.25 2.98 -2.68
C TRP A 342 -3.32 2.20 -1.75
N ASN A 343 -2.98 0.96 -2.10
CA ASN A 343 -2.06 0.08 -1.38
C ASN A 343 -1.59 -1.06 -2.30
N PHE A 344 -0.64 -1.86 -1.83
CA PHE A 344 -0.21 -3.11 -2.48
C PHE A 344 -0.61 -4.33 -1.63
N GLN A 345 -1.68 -4.23 -0.82
CA GLN A 345 -2.15 -5.36 -0.01
C GLN A 345 -3.06 -6.27 -0.83
N VAL A 346 -2.47 -7.33 -1.36
CA VAL A 346 -3.15 -8.38 -2.11
C VAL A 346 -2.67 -9.75 -1.63
N ALA A 347 -3.55 -10.75 -1.72
CA ALA A 347 -3.19 -12.13 -1.42
C ALA A 347 -2.34 -12.74 -2.55
N ASP A 348 -2.55 -12.28 -3.79
CA ASP A 348 -1.79 -12.69 -4.97
C ASP A 348 -1.24 -11.47 -5.73
N PRO A 349 0.10 -11.30 -5.80
CA PRO A 349 0.74 -10.28 -6.63
C PRO A 349 0.32 -10.31 -8.10
N ASP A 350 0.08 -11.48 -8.69
CA ASP A 350 -0.24 -11.61 -10.12
C ASP A 350 -1.68 -11.15 -10.42
N GLU A 351 -2.60 -11.28 -9.46
CA GLU A 351 -3.96 -10.73 -9.53
C GLU A 351 -3.93 -9.20 -9.63
N LEU A 352 -3.09 -8.53 -8.82
CA LEU A 352 -2.92 -7.08 -8.87
C LEU A 352 -2.42 -6.61 -10.24
N VAL A 353 -1.40 -7.29 -10.78
CA VAL A 353 -0.82 -6.94 -12.08
C VAL A 353 -1.81 -7.19 -13.21
N THR A 354 -2.56 -8.28 -13.15
CA THR A 354 -3.61 -8.62 -14.12
C THR A 354 -4.72 -7.56 -14.14
N GLU A 355 -5.19 -7.15 -12.96
CA GLU A 355 -6.22 -6.11 -12.87
C GLU A 355 -5.70 -4.75 -13.37
N PHE A 356 -4.44 -4.41 -13.06
CA PHE A 356 -3.83 -3.21 -13.61
C PHE A 356 -3.77 -3.24 -15.15
N ILE A 357 -3.37 -4.37 -15.75
CA ILE A 357 -3.35 -4.53 -17.22
C ILE A 357 -4.75 -4.32 -17.80
N ARG A 358 -5.79 -4.89 -17.17
CA ARG A 358 -7.18 -4.70 -17.60
C ARG A 358 -7.59 -3.22 -17.55
N ILE A 359 -7.34 -2.55 -16.43
CA ILE A 359 -7.67 -1.13 -16.24
C ILE A 359 -6.91 -0.25 -17.23
N ALA A 360 -5.61 -0.46 -17.38
CA ALA A 360 -4.78 0.28 -18.34
C ALA A 360 -5.26 0.06 -19.79
N GLY A 361 -5.71 -1.15 -20.12
CA GLY A 361 -6.34 -1.47 -21.41
C GLY A 361 -7.62 -0.67 -21.66
N ILE A 362 -8.50 -0.56 -20.67
CA ILE A 362 -9.72 0.27 -20.73
C ILE A 362 -9.36 1.74 -20.96
N LEU A 363 -8.46 2.28 -20.14
CA LEU A 363 -8.09 3.69 -20.20
C LEU A 363 -7.31 4.06 -21.47
N SER A 364 -6.56 3.10 -22.05
CA SER A 364 -5.77 3.35 -23.26
C SER A 364 -6.60 3.79 -24.48
N GLN A 365 -7.91 3.51 -24.47
CA GLN A 365 -8.84 3.91 -25.54
C GLN A 365 -9.09 5.43 -25.59
N SER A 366 -8.87 6.15 -24.47
CA SER A 366 -9.09 7.59 -24.35
C SER A 366 -7.94 8.46 -24.87
N GLY A 367 -6.75 7.87 -25.05
CA GLY A 367 -5.68 8.40 -25.89
C GLY A 367 -5.00 9.70 -25.43
N SER A 368 -3.96 9.59 -24.58
CA SER A 368 -2.76 10.46 -24.59
C SER A 368 -1.65 10.00 -23.61
N GLY A 369 -2.00 9.27 -22.55
CA GLY A 369 -1.04 8.76 -21.57
C GLY A 369 -1.73 8.29 -20.29
N LEU A 370 -0.95 7.86 -19.31
CA LEU A 370 -1.43 7.36 -18.03
C LEU A 370 -0.84 8.13 -16.85
N ILE A 371 -1.71 8.68 -16.01
CA ILE A 371 -1.37 9.26 -14.71
C ILE A 371 -1.61 8.17 -13.65
N ILE A 372 -0.57 7.83 -12.89
CA ILE A 372 -0.66 6.88 -11.78
C ILE A 372 -0.44 7.64 -10.47
N ASP A 373 -1.49 7.84 -9.67
CA ASP A 373 -1.39 8.47 -8.35
C ASP A 373 -1.17 7.42 -7.26
N VAL A 374 -0.03 7.48 -6.58
CA VAL A 374 0.33 6.60 -5.45
C VAL A 374 0.47 7.37 -4.13
N ARG A 375 0.03 8.63 -4.07
CA ARG A 375 0.11 9.46 -2.86
C ARG A 375 -0.64 8.84 -1.69
N GLY A 376 -0.06 8.87 -0.50
CA GLY A 376 -0.64 8.30 0.70
C GLY A 376 -0.68 6.78 0.74
N ASN A 377 -0.04 6.09 -0.21
CA ASN A 377 -0.04 4.62 -0.28
C ASN A 377 0.98 4.03 0.72
N PRO A 378 0.52 3.23 1.71
CA PRO A 378 1.36 2.69 2.79
C PRO A 378 2.25 1.51 2.36
N GLY A 379 2.15 1.04 1.12
CA GLY A 379 2.82 -0.16 0.64
C GLY A 379 1.94 -1.41 0.76
N GLY A 380 2.56 -2.57 0.98
CA GLY A 380 1.88 -3.86 1.06
C GLY A 380 2.82 -5.02 0.76
N VAL A 381 2.49 -5.85 -0.23
CA VAL A 381 3.33 -6.96 -0.68
C VAL A 381 4.37 -6.43 -1.66
N ILE A 382 5.65 -6.50 -1.27
CA ILE A 382 6.79 -5.94 -2.04
C ILE A 382 6.79 -6.43 -3.48
N THR A 383 6.62 -7.74 -3.67
CA THR A 383 6.66 -8.37 -4.98
C THR A 383 5.53 -7.91 -5.90
N ALA A 384 4.38 -7.48 -5.36
CA ALA A 384 3.29 -6.92 -6.17
C ALA A 384 3.66 -5.56 -6.77
N GLY A 385 4.34 -4.70 -5.99
CA GLY A 385 4.83 -3.41 -6.47
C GLY A 385 5.88 -3.58 -7.56
N GLU A 386 6.89 -4.41 -7.33
CA GLU A 386 7.98 -4.61 -8.29
C GLU A 386 7.51 -5.31 -9.57
N ARG A 387 6.67 -6.35 -9.46
CA ARG A 387 6.12 -7.06 -10.65
C ARG A 387 5.27 -6.13 -11.51
N LEU A 388 4.61 -5.11 -10.96
CA LEU A 388 3.83 -4.17 -11.74
C LEU A 388 4.69 -3.36 -12.73
N LEU A 389 5.95 -3.06 -12.39
CA LEU A 389 6.85 -2.24 -13.22
C LEU A 389 7.00 -2.81 -14.64
N GLN A 390 7.01 -4.13 -14.77
CA GLN A 390 7.22 -4.82 -16.05
C GLN A 390 6.19 -4.45 -17.11
N VAL A 391 4.98 -4.08 -16.69
CA VAL A 391 3.87 -3.73 -17.58
C VAL A 391 4.12 -2.40 -18.28
N LEU A 392 4.94 -1.54 -17.69
CA LEU A 392 5.08 -0.12 -18.06
C LEU A 392 6.35 0.17 -18.88
N THR A 393 7.23 -0.81 -19.09
CA THR A 393 8.53 -0.57 -19.74
C THR A 393 8.95 -1.71 -20.66
N PRO A 394 9.61 -1.43 -21.80
CA PRO A 394 10.20 -2.47 -22.65
C PRO A 394 11.48 -3.07 -22.05
N LYS A 395 12.06 -2.45 -21.01
CA LYS A 395 13.29 -2.93 -20.39
C LYS A 395 13.00 -4.08 -19.41
N PRO A 396 13.89 -5.07 -19.28
CA PRO A 396 13.82 -6.00 -18.15
C PRO A 396 13.86 -5.26 -16.82
N ILE A 397 13.10 -5.75 -15.85
CA ILE A 397 13.12 -5.28 -14.46
C ILE A 397 14.22 -6.02 -13.70
N ASP A 398 15.16 -5.25 -13.14
CA ASP A 398 16.07 -5.73 -12.10
C ASP A 398 15.38 -5.45 -10.74
N PRO A 399 14.92 -6.48 -10.02
CA PRO A 399 14.30 -6.28 -8.71
C PRO A 399 15.31 -5.80 -7.67
N GLU A 400 14.84 -5.03 -6.69
CA GLU A 400 15.64 -4.58 -5.56
C GLU A 400 16.17 -5.77 -4.74
N ARG A 401 17.31 -5.53 -4.10
CA ARG A 401 18.02 -6.55 -3.32
C ARG A 401 17.81 -6.31 -1.83
N PHE A 402 17.61 -7.40 -1.10
CA PHE A 402 17.37 -7.40 0.33
C PHE A 402 18.57 -7.98 1.08
N GLN A 403 19.01 -7.31 2.13
CA GLN A 403 20.14 -7.72 2.97
C GLN A 403 19.74 -7.83 4.44
N PHE A 404 20.29 -8.81 5.15
CA PHE A 404 20.22 -8.91 6.61
C PHE A 404 21.36 -8.15 7.28
N ILE A 405 21.16 -7.80 8.55
CA ILE A 405 22.27 -7.55 9.47
C ILE A 405 22.91 -8.89 9.83
N ASN A 406 24.25 -8.95 9.85
CA ASN A 406 24.96 -10.17 10.20
C ASN A 406 25.04 -10.33 11.72
N THR A 407 24.28 -11.29 12.27
CA THR A 407 24.27 -11.64 13.68
C THR A 407 24.09 -13.15 13.87
N PRO A 408 24.42 -13.71 15.04
CA PRO A 408 24.10 -15.10 15.35
C PRO A 408 22.60 -15.44 15.17
N LEU A 409 21.70 -14.52 15.52
CA LEU A 409 20.26 -14.77 15.43
C LEU A 409 19.74 -14.72 13.98
N THR A 410 20.24 -13.82 13.14
CA THR A 410 19.87 -13.81 11.72
C THR A 410 20.44 -15.01 10.97
N LEU A 411 21.61 -15.53 11.40
CA LEU A 411 22.09 -16.82 10.93
C LEU A 411 21.12 -17.94 11.32
N GLU A 412 20.74 -18.05 12.59
CA GLU A 412 19.79 -19.09 13.04
C GLU A 412 18.46 -19.02 12.27
N LEU A 413 17.93 -17.83 12.01
CA LEU A 413 16.75 -17.63 11.16
C LEU A 413 16.95 -18.25 9.77
N CYS A 414 18.09 -17.98 9.12
CA CYS A 414 18.40 -18.49 7.79
C CYS A 414 18.67 -20.01 7.76
N GLU A 415 19.03 -20.61 8.90
CA GLU A 415 19.18 -22.07 9.01
C GLU A 415 17.87 -22.80 9.22
N ARG A 416 16.86 -22.12 9.78
CA ARG A 416 15.58 -22.70 10.18
C ARG A 416 14.49 -22.50 9.14
N ASP A 417 14.52 -21.41 8.39
CA ASP A 417 13.53 -21.10 7.36
C ASP A 417 14.10 -21.31 5.96
N SER A 418 13.55 -22.28 5.22
CA SER A 418 14.02 -22.63 3.88
C SER A 418 13.91 -21.46 2.88
N VAL A 419 12.97 -20.52 3.09
CA VAL A 419 12.81 -19.33 2.26
C VAL A 419 13.98 -18.35 2.43
N LEU A 420 14.70 -18.43 3.55
CA LEU A 420 15.83 -17.55 3.86
C LEU A 420 17.20 -18.16 3.51
N THR A 421 17.23 -19.39 2.98
CA THR A 421 18.47 -20.15 2.76
C THR A 421 19.52 -19.41 1.93
N GLN A 422 19.10 -18.63 0.93
CA GLN A 422 20.04 -17.94 0.02
C GLN A 422 20.95 -16.94 0.72
N TRP A 423 20.55 -16.38 1.86
CA TRP A 423 21.36 -15.44 2.64
C TRP A 423 22.40 -16.13 3.53
N LYS A 424 22.19 -17.41 3.87
CA LYS A 424 22.97 -18.15 4.88
C LYS A 424 24.48 -18.08 4.64
N ALA A 425 24.92 -18.34 3.41
CA ALA A 425 26.34 -18.43 3.09
C ALA A 425 27.10 -17.14 3.44
N SER A 426 26.57 -15.99 3.02
CA SER A 426 27.17 -14.68 3.30
C SER A 426 27.14 -14.30 4.79
N ILE A 427 26.08 -14.69 5.51
CA ILE A 427 25.99 -14.47 6.97
C ILE A 427 27.02 -15.35 7.69
N THR A 428 27.18 -16.62 7.31
CA THR A 428 28.21 -17.50 7.88
C THR A 428 29.61 -16.94 7.65
N GLN A 429 29.89 -16.47 6.44
CA GLN A 429 31.18 -15.89 6.07
C GLN A 429 31.51 -14.60 6.84
N SER A 430 30.50 -13.90 7.35
CA SER A 430 30.68 -12.65 8.11
C SER A 430 31.57 -12.78 9.36
N VAL A 431 31.69 -13.99 9.92
CA VAL A 431 32.61 -14.28 11.04
C VAL A 431 34.07 -14.05 10.64
N GLU A 432 34.43 -14.36 9.39
CA GLU A 432 35.78 -14.16 8.86
C GLU A 432 35.96 -12.75 8.28
N THR A 433 34.94 -12.21 7.60
CA THR A 433 35.04 -10.95 6.86
C THR A 433 34.69 -9.71 7.67
N ALA A 434 34.04 -9.88 8.82
CA ALA A 434 33.47 -8.82 9.65
C ALA A 434 32.51 -7.88 8.88
N THR A 435 31.89 -8.35 7.79
CA THR A 435 30.91 -7.56 7.05
C THR A 435 29.69 -7.29 7.90
N THR A 436 29.17 -6.06 7.86
CA THR A 436 27.97 -5.67 8.62
C THR A 436 26.71 -6.32 8.08
N TYR A 437 26.62 -6.46 6.76
CA TYR A 437 25.42 -6.95 6.07
C TYR A 437 25.73 -8.20 5.25
N SER A 438 24.70 -9.01 5.05
CA SER A 438 24.72 -10.15 4.13
C SER A 438 24.84 -9.67 2.67
N ASP A 439 25.04 -10.61 1.76
CA ASP A 439 24.81 -10.36 0.33
C ASP A 439 23.34 -10.01 0.08
N GLY A 440 23.09 -9.31 -1.03
CA GLY A 440 21.78 -8.81 -1.42
C GLY A 440 21.11 -9.66 -2.49
N PHE A 441 19.91 -10.16 -2.19
CA PHE A 441 19.11 -10.99 -3.11
C PHE A 441 17.68 -10.48 -3.23
N PRO A 442 17.03 -10.64 -4.40
CA PRO A 442 15.60 -10.36 -4.52
C PRO A 442 14.76 -11.35 -3.70
N LEU A 443 13.50 -10.99 -3.42
CA LEU A 443 12.59 -11.85 -2.65
C LEU A 443 12.07 -13.05 -3.44
N ASP A 444 12.00 -12.93 -4.76
CA ASP A 444 11.59 -13.96 -5.71
C ASP A 444 12.66 -14.10 -6.81
N PRO A 445 12.66 -15.19 -7.60
CA PRO A 445 13.48 -15.28 -8.80
C PRO A 445 13.22 -14.13 -9.78
N VAL A 446 14.27 -13.66 -10.46
CA VAL A 446 14.23 -12.51 -11.38
C VAL A 446 13.19 -12.70 -12.50
N GLU A 447 12.96 -13.94 -12.91
CA GLU A 447 11.99 -14.33 -13.93
C GLU A 447 10.56 -13.95 -13.53
N ALA A 448 10.22 -13.96 -12.25
CA ALA A 448 8.88 -13.60 -11.77
C ALA A 448 8.54 -12.13 -12.06
N TYR A 449 9.53 -11.23 -11.98
CA TYR A 449 9.38 -9.80 -12.26
C TYR A 449 9.35 -9.47 -13.75
N ASN A 450 9.60 -10.45 -14.62
CA ASN A 450 9.75 -10.25 -16.06
C ASN A 450 8.86 -11.15 -16.91
N ARG A 451 8.04 -12.01 -16.28
CA ARG A 451 7.29 -13.07 -16.97
C ARG A 451 6.24 -12.55 -17.96
N LEU A 452 5.47 -11.53 -17.57
CA LEU A 452 4.40 -10.94 -18.37
C LEU A 452 4.98 -9.96 -19.41
N GLY A 453 5.92 -9.12 -18.99
CA GLY A 453 6.48 -8.04 -19.80
C GLY A 453 5.52 -6.88 -20.06
N GLN A 454 5.92 -6.00 -20.97
CA GLN A 454 5.21 -4.77 -21.27
C GLN A 454 3.81 -5.04 -21.82
N SER A 455 2.80 -4.38 -21.23
CA SER A 455 1.43 -4.40 -21.74
C SER A 455 0.83 -2.99 -21.92
N TYR A 456 1.48 -1.94 -21.40
CA TYR A 456 1.15 -0.55 -21.67
C TYR A 456 2.28 0.14 -22.46
N TYR A 457 1.91 0.82 -23.55
CA TYR A 457 2.86 1.42 -24.50
C TYR A 457 2.82 2.95 -24.54
N GLY A 458 1.84 3.56 -23.87
CA GLY A 458 1.75 5.02 -23.77
C GLY A 458 2.76 5.60 -22.77
N PRO A 459 2.95 6.94 -22.76
CA PRO A 459 3.73 7.59 -21.72
C PRO A 459 3.01 7.51 -20.37
N VAL A 460 3.81 7.42 -19.30
CA VAL A 460 3.33 7.27 -17.93
C VAL A 460 3.98 8.33 -17.04
N VAL A 461 3.21 8.96 -16.17
CA VAL A 461 3.71 9.79 -15.06
C VAL A 461 3.19 9.19 -13.77
N ILE A 462 4.05 9.10 -12.75
CA ILE A 462 3.60 8.75 -11.40
C ILE A 462 3.52 10.00 -10.53
N ILE A 463 2.51 10.08 -9.66
CA ILE A 463 2.36 11.14 -8.67
C ILE A 463 2.69 10.57 -7.29
N THR A 464 3.62 11.22 -6.58
CA THR A 464 4.10 10.79 -5.26
C THR A 464 3.93 11.88 -4.19
N ASP A 465 3.97 11.49 -2.92
CA ASP A 465 4.02 12.37 -1.76
C ASP A 465 4.90 11.75 -0.66
N ALA A 466 5.05 12.48 0.44
CA ALA A 466 5.81 12.03 1.60
C ALA A 466 5.19 10.88 2.39
N LEU A 467 3.97 10.45 2.04
CA LEU A 467 3.26 9.32 2.65
C LEU A 467 3.25 8.07 1.75
N CYS A 468 3.85 8.14 0.56
CA CYS A 468 4.28 6.97 -0.21
C CYS A 468 5.33 6.22 0.60
N TYR A 469 4.97 5.08 1.16
CA TYR A 469 5.84 4.32 2.04
C TYR A 469 6.04 2.87 1.57
N SER A 470 7.20 2.31 1.91
CA SER A 470 7.46 0.87 1.83
C SER A 470 7.44 0.28 0.42
N THR A 471 6.58 -0.70 0.11
CA THR A 471 6.42 -1.19 -1.27
C THR A 471 6.19 -0.04 -2.26
N THR A 472 5.56 1.06 -1.84
CA THR A 472 5.38 2.24 -2.69
C THR A 472 6.71 2.96 -2.95
N ASP A 473 7.59 3.06 -1.96
CA ASP A 473 8.95 3.59 -2.17
C ASP A 473 9.71 2.73 -3.17
N ILE A 474 9.64 1.40 -3.01
CA ILE A 474 10.29 0.42 -3.90
C ILE A 474 9.73 0.52 -5.32
N PHE A 475 8.40 0.64 -5.47
CA PHE A 475 7.77 0.87 -6.76
C PHE A 475 8.21 2.19 -7.40
N ALA A 476 8.23 3.29 -6.65
CA ALA A 476 8.68 4.59 -7.16
C ALA A 476 10.18 4.60 -7.51
N ALA A 477 11.01 3.96 -6.68
CA ALA A 477 12.44 3.81 -6.91
C ALA A 477 12.70 2.97 -8.17
N GLY A 478 12.03 1.82 -8.31
CA GLY A 478 12.08 0.99 -9.50
C GLY A 478 11.57 1.71 -10.75
N PHE A 479 10.51 2.51 -10.64
CA PHE A 479 10.03 3.34 -11.76
C PHE A 479 11.09 4.35 -12.22
N GLN A 480 11.80 4.98 -11.27
CA GLN A 480 12.89 5.90 -11.54
C GLN A 480 14.13 5.19 -12.10
N ASP A 481 14.58 4.10 -11.47
CA ASP A 481 15.81 3.38 -11.82
C ASP A 481 15.75 2.73 -13.20
N HIS A 482 14.56 2.35 -13.65
CA HIS A 482 14.34 1.81 -14.99
C HIS A 482 14.04 2.93 -16.02
N GLY A 483 13.88 4.18 -15.59
CA GLY A 483 13.58 5.32 -16.43
C GLY A 483 12.26 5.15 -17.19
N ILE A 484 11.20 4.75 -16.47
CA ILE A 484 9.89 4.45 -17.07
C ILE A 484 9.18 5.74 -17.51
N GLY A 485 9.27 6.79 -16.69
CA GLY A 485 8.67 8.09 -16.98
C GLY A 485 9.01 9.13 -15.90
N PRO A 486 8.45 10.34 -16.00
CA PRO A 486 8.63 11.37 -14.98
C PRO A 486 7.89 11.04 -13.67
N ILE A 487 8.44 11.54 -12.57
CA ILE A 487 7.84 11.52 -11.23
C ILE A 487 7.44 12.95 -10.84
N LEU A 488 6.14 13.16 -10.59
CA LEU A 488 5.59 14.41 -10.08
C LEU A 488 5.31 14.28 -8.59
N GLY A 489 6.11 14.93 -7.75
CA GLY A 489 5.91 14.92 -6.30
C GLY A 489 5.03 16.08 -5.85
N THR A 490 4.23 15.84 -4.82
CA THR A 490 3.59 16.88 -4.00
C THR A 490 4.36 17.17 -2.71
N SER A 491 5.47 16.45 -2.53
CA SER A 491 6.44 16.63 -1.46
C SER A 491 7.84 16.40 -2.05
N ALA A 492 8.86 16.94 -1.38
CA ALA A 492 10.25 16.87 -1.87
C ALA A 492 10.83 15.45 -1.94
N ASN A 493 10.21 14.48 -1.26
CA ASN A 493 10.64 13.09 -1.23
C ASN A 493 9.47 12.18 -0.88
N THR A 494 9.57 10.90 -1.24
CA THR A 494 8.72 9.85 -0.67
C THR A 494 9.06 9.58 0.80
N GLY A 495 8.30 8.70 1.45
CA GLY A 495 8.42 8.39 2.87
C GLY A 495 9.74 7.73 3.27
N ALA A 496 10.41 7.06 2.33
CA ALA A 496 11.69 6.39 2.50
C ALA A 496 11.65 5.19 3.46
N GLY A 497 10.63 4.34 3.30
CA GLY A 497 10.56 3.02 3.94
C GLY A 497 11.18 1.95 3.06
N GLY A 498 12.39 1.51 3.35
CA GLY A 498 13.13 0.59 2.49
C GLY A 498 13.36 -0.77 3.12
N ALA A 499 12.33 -1.46 3.62
CA ALA A 499 12.53 -2.74 4.30
C ALA A 499 11.44 -3.79 4.06
N ASN A 500 11.85 -5.04 4.22
CA ASN A 500 10.96 -6.15 4.46
C ASN A 500 10.74 -6.34 5.96
N VAL A 501 9.48 -6.47 6.37
CA VAL A 501 9.05 -6.34 7.77
C VAL A 501 8.45 -7.62 8.28
N TRP A 502 8.94 -8.11 9.42
CA TRP A 502 8.34 -9.24 10.13
C TRP A 502 7.82 -8.78 11.49
N THR A 503 6.76 -9.45 11.97
CA THR A 503 6.27 -9.25 13.34
C THR A 503 7.05 -10.12 14.32
N HIS A 504 7.02 -9.72 15.59
CA HIS A 504 7.55 -10.53 16.68
C HIS A 504 6.90 -11.92 16.75
N GLU A 505 5.60 -12.01 16.45
CA GLU A 505 4.89 -13.30 16.44
C GLU A 505 5.33 -14.17 15.26
N LEU A 506 5.57 -13.60 14.07
CA LEU A 506 6.14 -14.35 12.96
C LEU A 506 7.53 -14.89 13.30
N LEU A 507 8.39 -14.08 13.96
CA LEU A 507 9.70 -14.53 14.44
C LEU A 507 9.59 -15.69 15.45
N ARG A 508 8.60 -15.66 16.34
CA ARG A 508 8.30 -16.77 17.27
C ARG A 508 7.88 -18.05 16.56
N GLN A 509 7.09 -17.93 15.50
CA GLN A 509 6.66 -19.10 14.72
C GLN A 509 7.82 -19.71 13.92
N VAL A 510 8.74 -18.89 13.43
CA VAL A 510 9.91 -19.33 12.67
C VAL A 510 10.99 -19.95 13.58
N LEU A 511 11.18 -19.40 14.79
CA LEU A 511 12.07 -19.96 15.81
C LEU A 511 11.28 -20.43 17.04
N PRO A 512 10.52 -21.54 16.94
CA PRO A 512 9.75 -22.04 18.06
C PRO A 512 10.63 -22.79 19.07
N GLY A 513 10.13 -22.93 20.30
CA GLY A 513 10.72 -23.81 21.31
C GLY A 513 11.18 -23.12 22.59
N ARG A 514 11.58 -23.92 23.58
CA ARG A 514 11.91 -23.46 24.94
C ARG A 514 13.19 -22.61 25.01
N THR A 515 14.09 -22.79 24.05
CA THR A 515 15.34 -22.05 23.92
C THR A 515 15.21 -20.84 22.98
N SER A 516 14.02 -20.59 22.44
CA SER A 516 13.79 -19.46 21.54
C SER A 516 14.11 -18.15 22.27
N PRO A 517 14.85 -17.22 21.61
CA PRO A 517 15.05 -15.88 22.16
C PRO A 517 13.75 -15.06 22.15
N PHE A 518 12.74 -15.48 21.38
CA PHE A 518 11.44 -14.80 21.26
C PHE A 518 10.38 -15.41 22.19
N GLN A 519 9.97 -14.64 23.19
CA GLN A 519 9.00 -15.04 24.21
C GLN A 519 7.68 -14.29 24.04
N SER A 520 6.55 -14.94 24.38
CA SER A 520 5.22 -14.34 24.27
C SER A 520 5.16 -12.99 24.98
N LEU A 521 4.55 -12.02 24.31
CA LEU A 521 4.33 -10.70 24.86
C LEU A 521 2.97 -10.61 25.57
N PRO A 522 2.88 -9.84 26.66
CA PRO A 522 1.66 -9.76 27.46
C PRO A 522 0.57 -8.96 26.73
N LYS A 523 -0.69 -9.35 26.96
CA LYS A 523 -1.88 -8.54 26.60
C LYS A 523 -1.91 -8.09 25.13
N ASN A 524 -1.48 -8.97 24.23
CA ASN A 524 -1.42 -8.72 22.78
C ASN A 524 -0.50 -7.55 22.36
N ALA A 525 0.41 -7.10 23.22
CA ALA A 525 1.53 -6.28 22.80
C ALA A 525 2.37 -7.02 21.76
N SER A 526 3.04 -6.29 20.87
CA SER A 526 3.85 -6.90 19.83
C SER A 526 4.96 -5.95 19.37
N PHE A 527 5.83 -6.42 18.48
CA PHE A 527 6.77 -5.59 17.75
C PHE A 527 6.66 -5.88 16.26
N ARG A 528 7.03 -4.87 15.46
CA ARG A 528 7.41 -5.02 14.06
C ARG A 528 8.88 -4.68 13.95
N VAL A 529 9.59 -5.34 13.04
CA VAL A 529 11.01 -5.05 12.79
C VAL A 529 11.33 -5.09 11.30
N ALA A 530 12.08 -4.09 10.85
CA ALA A 530 12.77 -4.13 9.57
C ALA A 530 13.80 -5.27 9.61
N LEU A 531 13.45 -6.40 9.00
CA LEU A 531 14.25 -7.61 9.02
C LEU A 531 15.36 -7.56 7.96
N ARG A 532 15.00 -7.11 6.76
CA ARG A 532 15.93 -6.95 5.65
C ARG A 532 15.80 -5.57 5.04
N ARG A 533 16.92 -4.91 4.78
CA ARG A 533 16.96 -3.61 4.11
C ARG A 533 16.95 -3.79 2.59
N SER A 534 16.25 -2.91 1.90
CA SER A 534 16.22 -2.85 0.44
C SER A 534 17.28 -1.90 -0.10
N THR A 535 17.90 -2.29 -1.21
CA THR A 535 18.84 -1.44 -1.96
C THR A 535 18.39 -1.29 -3.41
N ARG A 536 18.49 -0.07 -3.90
CA ARG A 536 18.17 0.35 -5.27
C ARG A 536 19.01 -0.36 -6.33
N VAL A 537 18.61 -0.18 -7.59
CA VAL A 537 19.18 -0.84 -8.78
C VAL A 537 19.62 0.18 -9.83
N GLY A 538 20.08 -0.31 -10.99
CA GLY A 538 20.48 0.54 -12.10
C GLY A 538 21.58 1.54 -11.73
N ALA A 539 21.38 2.82 -12.06
CA ALA A 539 22.36 3.88 -11.77
C ALA A 539 22.52 4.17 -10.27
N LYS A 540 21.58 3.75 -9.42
CA LYS A 540 21.64 3.92 -7.96
C LYS A 540 21.92 2.62 -7.22
N SER A 541 22.43 1.61 -7.93
CA SER A 541 22.70 0.27 -7.39
C SER A 541 23.44 0.31 -6.04
N GLY A 542 22.90 -0.38 -5.04
CA GLY A 542 23.47 -0.47 -3.69
C GLY A 542 23.09 0.68 -2.75
N THR A 543 22.42 1.73 -3.23
CA THR A 543 21.91 2.82 -2.39
C THR A 543 20.69 2.32 -1.59
N PRO A 544 20.64 2.47 -0.25
CA PRO A 544 19.46 2.11 0.52
C PRO A 544 18.24 2.94 0.13
N VAL A 545 17.06 2.33 0.15
CA VAL A 545 15.79 3.07 0.06
C VAL A 545 15.44 3.74 1.40
N GLU A 546 15.81 3.11 2.52
CA GLU A 546 15.53 3.63 3.87
C GLU A 546 16.16 5.02 4.10
N ASP A 547 15.39 5.93 4.70
CA ASP A 547 15.69 7.37 4.92
C ASP A 547 15.88 8.22 3.65
N LEU A 548 16.36 7.64 2.55
CA LEU A 548 16.64 8.38 1.31
C LEU A 548 15.44 8.47 0.37
N GLY A 549 14.63 7.42 0.25
CA GLY A 549 13.42 7.37 -0.56
C GLY A 549 13.66 7.67 -2.04
N THR A 550 12.65 8.27 -2.67
CA THR A 550 12.67 8.70 -4.07
C THR A 550 12.35 10.18 -4.17
N VAL A 551 13.32 10.94 -4.66
CA VAL A 551 13.16 12.36 -5.00
C VAL A 551 12.42 12.45 -6.35
N PRO A 552 11.33 13.23 -6.45
CA PRO A 552 10.60 13.42 -7.70
C PRO A 552 11.39 14.29 -8.69
N ASP A 553 11.09 14.16 -9.98
CA ASP A 553 11.72 14.99 -11.02
C ASP A 553 11.12 16.41 -11.05
N TYR A 554 9.84 16.52 -10.68
CA TYR A 554 9.10 17.78 -10.62
C TYR A 554 8.34 17.88 -9.31
N LEU A 555 8.24 19.10 -8.76
CA LEU A 555 7.44 19.39 -7.57
C LEU A 555 6.20 20.19 -7.95
N HIS A 556 5.06 19.83 -7.36
CA HIS A 556 3.80 20.57 -7.40
C HIS A 556 3.38 20.94 -5.98
N LEU A 557 3.33 22.24 -5.69
CA LEU A 557 2.78 22.72 -4.42
C LEU A 557 1.26 22.66 -4.50
N MET A 558 0.64 21.87 -3.62
CA MET A 558 -0.81 21.68 -3.60
C MET A 558 -1.54 23.02 -3.49
N THR A 559 -2.44 23.31 -4.43
CA THR A 559 -3.24 24.53 -4.40
C THR A 559 -4.51 24.33 -3.58
N LYS A 560 -5.19 25.43 -3.24
CA LYS A 560 -6.53 25.34 -2.65
C LYS A 560 -7.51 24.62 -3.57
N ASN A 561 -7.36 24.80 -4.89
CA ASN A 561 -8.20 24.15 -5.90
C ASN A 561 -7.99 22.63 -5.88
N ASP A 562 -6.75 22.17 -5.71
CA ASP A 562 -6.47 20.74 -5.62
C ASP A 562 -7.19 20.05 -4.45
N LEU A 563 -7.18 20.69 -3.28
CA LEU A 563 -7.80 20.12 -2.08
C LEU A 563 -9.33 20.11 -2.14
N LEU A 564 -9.94 21.09 -2.81
CA LEU A 564 -11.40 21.28 -2.81
C LEU A 564 -12.09 20.75 -4.07
N ASN A 565 -11.38 20.69 -5.20
CA ASN A 565 -11.93 20.36 -6.52
C ASN A 565 -11.22 19.17 -7.17
N GLN A 566 -11.02 18.10 -6.39
CA GLN A 566 -10.58 16.79 -6.89
C GLN A 566 -9.21 16.79 -7.60
N ASN A 567 -8.23 17.54 -7.09
CA ASN A 567 -6.85 17.63 -7.62
C ASN A 567 -6.76 18.22 -9.04
N GLU A 568 -7.61 19.18 -9.39
CA GLU A 568 -7.69 19.73 -10.75
C GLU A 568 -6.34 20.28 -11.27
N ASP A 569 -5.63 21.10 -10.48
CA ASP A 569 -4.39 21.74 -10.92
C ASP A 569 -3.24 20.73 -10.99
N LEU A 570 -3.17 19.81 -10.04
CA LEU A 570 -2.21 18.70 -10.02
C LEU A 570 -2.39 17.76 -11.21
N ILE A 571 -3.63 17.41 -11.54
CA ILE A 571 -3.95 16.56 -12.69
C ILE A 571 -3.60 17.30 -13.99
N ALA A 572 -3.92 18.60 -14.10
CA ALA A 572 -3.51 19.41 -15.23
C ALA A 572 -1.98 19.47 -15.38
N ARG A 573 -1.24 19.58 -14.27
CA ARG A 573 0.23 19.55 -14.25
C ARG A 573 0.78 18.20 -14.72
N ALA A 574 0.21 17.08 -14.27
CA ALA A 574 0.60 15.74 -14.72
C ALA A 574 0.31 15.54 -16.21
N ALA A 575 -0.85 16.00 -16.68
CA ALA A 575 -1.24 15.97 -18.09
C ALA A 575 -0.29 16.81 -18.98
N HIS A 576 0.13 17.97 -18.50
CA HIS A 576 1.14 18.80 -19.19
C HIS A 576 2.46 18.05 -19.42
N LEU A 577 2.95 17.34 -18.40
CA LEU A 577 4.17 16.52 -18.51
C LEU A 577 4.00 15.38 -19.54
N LEU A 578 2.85 14.72 -19.54
CA LEU A 578 2.55 13.63 -20.47
C LEU A 578 2.40 14.12 -21.92
N ALA A 579 1.77 15.27 -22.15
CA ALA A 579 1.55 15.83 -23.49
C ALA A 579 2.86 16.10 -24.25
N GLY A 580 3.97 16.29 -23.54
CA GLY A 580 5.31 16.43 -24.12
C GLY A 580 6.01 15.11 -24.50
N LEU A 581 5.42 13.95 -24.18
CA LEU A 581 6.04 12.63 -24.37
C LEU A 581 5.44 11.88 -25.58
N PRO A 582 6.23 11.05 -26.29
CA PRO A 582 5.75 10.37 -27.48
C PRO A 582 4.78 9.23 -27.12
N SER A 583 3.56 9.31 -27.67
CA SER A 583 2.58 8.23 -27.62
C SER A 583 3.00 7.08 -28.54
N ARG A 584 3.17 5.86 -28.00
CA ARG A 584 3.53 4.66 -28.77
C ARG A 584 2.38 3.65 -28.78
N ALA A 585 2.35 2.80 -29.81
CA ALA A 585 1.46 1.65 -29.89
C ALA A 585 2.19 0.48 -30.55
N LEU A 586 2.00 -0.73 -30.00
CA LEU A 586 2.44 -1.98 -30.59
C LEU A 586 1.37 -3.05 -30.35
N SER A 587 0.48 -3.23 -31.33
CA SER A 587 -0.56 -4.27 -31.30
C SER A 587 -0.22 -5.36 -32.32
N VAL A 588 -0.50 -6.61 -31.98
CA VAL A 588 -0.18 -7.76 -32.82
C VAL A 588 -1.39 -8.67 -32.90
N VAL A 589 -1.80 -8.99 -34.13
CA VAL A 589 -2.84 -9.97 -34.43
C VAL A 589 -2.21 -11.09 -35.24
N LEU A 590 -2.31 -12.31 -34.71
CA LEU A 590 -1.88 -13.51 -35.41
C LEU A 590 -3.06 -14.10 -36.18
N SER A 591 -2.83 -14.44 -37.44
CA SER A 591 -3.81 -15.15 -38.26
C SER A 591 -3.15 -16.38 -38.90
N PRO A 592 -3.66 -17.59 -38.62
CA PRO A 592 -3.18 -18.80 -39.29
C PRO A 592 -3.42 -18.67 -40.79
N ARG A 593 -2.46 -19.08 -41.63
CA ARG A 593 -2.72 -19.29 -43.06
C ARG A 593 -3.01 -20.78 -43.30
N PRO A 594 -4.24 -21.15 -43.71
CA PRO A 594 -4.54 -22.53 -44.07
C PRO A 594 -3.64 -22.98 -45.23
N GLY A 595 -2.93 -24.11 -45.07
CA GLY A 595 -2.31 -24.85 -46.17
C GLY A 595 -0.79 -24.75 -46.35
N ASN A 596 -0.08 -23.77 -45.75
CA ASN A 596 1.31 -23.48 -46.14
C ASN A 596 2.35 -23.51 -45.00
N GLY A 597 1.98 -23.90 -43.77
CA GLY A 597 2.94 -23.89 -42.66
C GLY A 597 3.56 -22.51 -42.41
N THR A 598 2.76 -21.44 -42.51
CA THR A 598 3.18 -20.06 -42.19
C THR A 598 2.12 -19.35 -41.34
N ILE A 599 2.57 -18.46 -40.47
CA ILE A 599 1.71 -17.62 -39.61
C ILE A 599 1.77 -16.19 -40.15
N SER A 600 0.61 -15.59 -40.41
CA SER A 600 0.52 -14.17 -40.77
C SER A 600 0.48 -13.35 -39.48
N VAL A 601 1.37 -12.37 -39.36
CA VAL A 601 1.48 -11.50 -38.19
C VAL A 601 1.16 -10.08 -38.63
N SER A 602 -0.02 -9.59 -38.27
CA SER A 602 -0.41 -8.21 -38.51
C SER A 602 0.01 -7.37 -37.31
N VAL A 603 0.92 -6.43 -37.53
CA VAL A 603 1.46 -5.56 -36.48
C VAL A 603 1.01 -4.13 -36.74
N THR A 604 0.38 -3.51 -35.76
CA THR A 604 0.02 -2.08 -35.80
C THR A 604 0.96 -1.29 -34.92
N THR A 605 1.65 -0.32 -35.50
CA THR A 605 2.66 0.51 -34.86
C THR A 605 2.30 1.99 -34.87
N LYS A 606 2.71 2.71 -33.83
CA LYS A 606 2.69 4.18 -33.78
C LYS A 606 3.99 4.67 -33.15
N ASN A 607 4.66 5.62 -33.81
CA ASN A 607 5.99 6.11 -33.43
C ASN A 607 6.95 4.93 -33.21
N ILE A 608 7.06 4.00 -34.16
CA ILE A 608 8.08 2.94 -34.14
C ILE A 608 8.64 2.90 -35.55
N SER A 609 9.97 2.96 -35.69
CA SER A 609 10.65 2.96 -36.99
C SER A 609 11.13 1.57 -37.41
N ARG A 610 11.36 0.66 -36.46
CA ARG A 610 11.87 -0.70 -36.74
C ARG A 610 11.28 -1.72 -35.77
N LEU A 611 11.02 -2.93 -36.27
CA LEU A 611 10.68 -4.11 -35.50
C LEU A 611 11.76 -5.19 -35.67
N ASP A 612 12.25 -5.73 -34.56
CA ASP A 612 13.05 -6.96 -34.52
C ASP A 612 12.22 -8.08 -33.88
N LEU A 613 12.09 -9.20 -34.59
CA LEU A 613 11.28 -10.34 -34.18
C LEU A 613 12.18 -11.47 -33.71
N PHE A 614 11.83 -12.08 -32.59
CA PHE A 614 12.53 -13.22 -32.01
C PHE A 614 11.54 -14.34 -31.73
N LEU A 615 11.96 -15.59 -31.95
CA LEU A 615 11.21 -16.77 -31.53
C LEU A 615 12.12 -17.62 -30.65
N ASN A 616 11.71 -17.84 -29.39
CA ASN A 616 12.53 -18.53 -28.39
C ASN A 616 13.95 -17.93 -28.33
N GLU A 617 14.01 -16.60 -28.27
CA GLU A 617 15.25 -15.81 -28.20
C GLU A 617 16.14 -15.87 -29.46
N ARG A 618 15.70 -16.57 -30.51
CA ARG A 618 16.39 -16.62 -31.81
C ARG A 618 15.87 -15.51 -32.72
N PRO A 619 16.76 -14.67 -33.30
CA PRO A 619 16.34 -13.67 -34.28
C PRO A 619 15.64 -14.32 -35.48
N LEU A 620 14.49 -13.79 -35.87
CA LEU A 620 13.73 -14.22 -37.04
C LEU A 620 13.80 -13.21 -38.17
N LEU A 621 13.50 -11.95 -37.88
CA LEU A 621 13.32 -10.91 -38.90
C LEU A 621 13.54 -9.52 -38.30
N THR A 622 14.21 -8.66 -39.05
CA THR A 622 14.18 -7.21 -38.84
C THR A 622 13.39 -6.56 -39.97
N ARG A 623 12.54 -5.59 -39.63
CA ARG A 623 11.70 -4.85 -40.58
C ARG A 623 11.59 -3.39 -40.18
N ASP A 624 11.91 -2.49 -41.11
CA ASP A 624 11.56 -1.08 -40.99
C ASP A 624 10.04 -0.92 -41.18
N VAL A 625 9.42 -0.12 -40.32
CA VAL A 625 7.97 0.12 -40.29
C VAL A 625 7.66 1.60 -40.21
N SER A 626 6.43 1.95 -40.57
CA SER A 626 5.85 3.28 -40.38
C SER A 626 4.55 3.16 -39.60
N ASP A 627 3.98 4.30 -39.18
CA ASP A 627 2.71 4.30 -38.46
C ASP A 627 1.60 3.63 -39.26
N GLY A 628 0.80 2.81 -38.58
CA GLY A 628 -0.25 1.99 -39.18
C GLY A 628 0.06 0.50 -39.11
N THR A 629 -0.59 -0.29 -39.98
CA THR A 629 -0.54 -1.75 -39.93
C THR A 629 0.41 -2.31 -40.99
N THR A 630 1.36 -3.14 -40.57
CA THR A 630 2.27 -3.91 -41.42
C THR A 630 2.01 -5.40 -41.24
N THR A 631 1.90 -6.14 -42.34
CA THR A 631 1.74 -7.60 -42.29
C THR A 631 3.06 -8.31 -42.57
N LEU A 632 3.46 -9.19 -41.65
CA LEU A 632 4.64 -10.04 -41.74
C LEU A 632 4.22 -11.50 -41.90
N THR A 633 5.08 -12.32 -42.48
CA THR A 633 4.86 -13.77 -42.58
C THR A 633 5.99 -14.48 -41.86
N LEU A 634 5.66 -15.35 -40.91
CA LEU A 634 6.61 -16.16 -40.16
C LEU A 634 6.51 -17.63 -40.60
N PRO A 635 7.64 -18.37 -40.66
CA PRO A 635 7.59 -19.82 -40.85
C PRO A 635 6.90 -20.48 -39.64
N ALA A 636 5.96 -21.40 -39.88
CA ALA A 636 5.20 -22.08 -38.81
C ALA A 636 5.92 -23.30 -38.24
N SER A 637 7.12 -23.63 -38.72
CA SER A 637 7.88 -24.77 -38.21
C SER A 637 8.59 -24.40 -36.91
N TYR A 638 7.90 -24.58 -35.79
CA TYR A 638 8.51 -24.71 -34.47
C TYR A 638 7.86 -25.90 -33.76
N SER A 639 8.66 -26.71 -33.06
CA SER A 639 8.15 -27.81 -32.25
C SER A 639 7.97 -27.35 -30.80
N GLY A 640 6.77 -27.49 -30.26
CA GLY A 640 6.45 -27.15 -28.85
C GLY A 640 5.96 -25.71 -28.65
N VAL A 641 5.88 -25.28 -27.38
CA VAL A 641 5.43 -23.91 -27.02
C VAL A 641 6.52 -22.90 -27.41
N GLY A 642 6.19 -21.94 -28.28
CA GLY A 642 7.10 -20.89 -28.74
C GLY A 642 6.80 -19.53 -28.09
N ARG A 643 7.82 -18.75 -27.74
CA ARG A 643 7.70 -17.36 -27.30
C ARG A 643 8.11 -16.44 -28.45
N LEU A 644 7.12 -15.79 -29.07
CA LEU A 644 7.34 -14.74 -30.07
C LEU A 644 7.49 -13.39 -29.36
N GLU A 645 8.60 -12.71 -29.62
CA GLU A 645 8.84 -11.36 -29.13
C GLU A 645 9.00 -10.40 -30.31
N LEU A 646 8.37 -9.22 -30.19
CA LEU A 646 8.52 -8.12 -31.12
C LEU A 646 9.13 -6.95 -30.36
N HIS A 647 10.34 -6.56 -30.74
CA HIS A 647 11.09 -5.45 -30.17
C HIS A 647 10.97 -4.26 -31.10
N GLY A 648 10.26 -3.22 -30.68
CA GLY A 648 10.06 -1.97 -31.42
C GLY A 648 11.09 -0.91 -31.05
N TYR A 649 11.71 -0.32 -32.07
CA TYR A 649 12.72 0.71 -31.93
C TYR A 649 12.29 2.03 -32.57
N ASP A 650 12.74 3.12 -31.95
CA ASP A 650 12.77 4.47 -32.51
C ASP A 650 14.23 4.87 -32.71
N GLY A 651 14.69 4.83 -33.96
CA GLY A 651 16.11 4.89 -34.28
C GLY A 651 16.88 3.74 -33.62
N ARG A 652 17.66 4.04 -32.58
CA ARG A 652 18.45 3.05 -31.81
C ARG A 652 17.86 2.71 -30.44
N GLN A 653 16.82 3.43 -30.00
CA GLN A 653 16.23 3.25 -28.69
C GLN A 653 15.14 2.18 -28.75
N LEU A 654 15.23 1.17 -27.88
CA LEU A 654 14.14 0.23 -27.65
C LEU A 654 12.99 0.96 -26.94
N VAL A 655 11.82 1.01 -27.56
CA VAL A 655 10.65 1.77 -27.08
C VAL A 655 9.43 0.90 -26.80
N ALA A 656 9.37 -0.31 -27.34
CA ALA A 656 8.27 -1.24 -27.10
C ALA A 656 8.73 -2.70 -27.18
N VAL A 657 8.20 -3.57 -26.33
CA VAL A 657 8.33 -5.03 -26.45
C VAL A 657 6.95 -5.66 -26.35
N LYS A 658 6.58 -6.51 -27.30
CA LYS A 658 5.38 -7.35 -27.21
C LYS A 658 5.80 -8.81 -27.12
N ARG A 659 5.33 -9.51 -26.09
CA ARG A 659 5.51 -10.95 -25.93
C ARG A 659 4.20 -11.68 -26.23
N ILE A 660 4.30 -12.79 -26.95
CA ILE A 660 3.17 -13.64 -27.34
C ILE A 660 3.60 -15.10 -27.16
N VAL A 661 2.80 -15.86 -26.43
CA VAL A 661 2.97 -17.31 -26.32
C VAL A 661 2.23 -17.97 -27.49
N LEU A 662 2.93 -18.85 -28.21
CA LEU A 662 2.46 -19.63 -29.34
C LEU A 662 2.36 -21.11 -28.92
N GLU A 663 1.22 -21.76 -29.14
CA GLU A 663 1.08 -23.22 -28.96
C GLU A 663 1.33 -23.98 -30.27
N ASP A 664 1.38 -25.31 -30.21
CA ASP A 664 1.60 -26.16 -31.40
C ASP A 664 0.57 -25.82 -32.49
N GLN A 665 1.05 -25.55 -33.71
CA GLN A 665 0.29 -25.06 -34.89
C GLN A 665 -0.10 -23.57 -34.96
N GLY A 666 0.42 -22.68 -34.11
CA GLY A 666 0.33 -21.23 -34.35
C GLY A 666 -1.00 -20.57 -33.97
N HIS A 667 -1.75 -21.18 -33.05
CA HIS A 667 -2.99 -20.63 -32.50
C HIS A 667 -2.74 -19.82 -31.21
N LEU A 668 -3.57 -18.80 -30.99
CA LEU A 668 -3.54 -17.90 -29.82
C LEU A 668 -4.11 -18.61 -28.57
N LEU A 669 -3.40 -18.48 -27.44
CA LEU A 669 -3.84 -18.95 -26.12
C LEU A 669 -5.11 -18.25 -25.58
N HIS A 670 -5.47 -17.06 -26.09
CA HIS A 670 -6.56 -16.28 -25.50
C HIS A 670 -7.98 -16.64 -26.00
N ALA A 671 -8.14 -17.49 -27.02
CA ALA A 671 -9.45 -17.72 -27.64
C ALA A 671 -10.05 -19.11 -27.44
N LYS A 672 -9.32 -20.08 -26.89
CA LYS A 672 -9.79 -21.48 -26.84
C LYS A 672 -9.83 -22.14 -25.47
N ALA A 673 -9.20 -21.58 -24.44
CA ALA A 673 -9.29 -22.17 -23.10
C ALA A 673 -10.74 -22.18 -22.61
N ASP A 674 -11.48 -21.08 -22.78
CA ASP A 674 -12.88 -21.00 -22.35
C ASP A 674 -13.83 -21.85 -23.22
N GLU A 675 -13.55 -22.00 -24.53
CA GLU A 675 -14.39 -22.78 -25.44
C GLU A 675 -14.12 -24.29 -25.38
N MET A 676 -12.87 -24.74 -25.20
CA MET A 676 -12.55 -26.17 -25.06
C MET A 676 -12.87 -26.72 -23.66
N VAL A 677 -12.69 -25.91 -22.61
CA VAL A 677 -13.11 -26.28 -21.25
C VAL A 677 -14.64 -26.36 -21.16
N ALA A 678 -15.37 -25.56 -21.95
CA ALA A 678 -16.83 -25.67 -22.05
C ALA A 678 -17.32 -26.84 -22.92
N ALA A 679 -16.54 -27.28 -23.92
CA ALA A 679 -16.97 -28.29 -24.88
C ALA A 679 -16.68 -29.75 -24.46
N ASP A 680 -15.59 -30.00 -23.73
CA ASP A 680 -15.15 -31.38 -23.40
C ASP A 680 -15.13 -31.70 -21.89
N ALA A 681 -15.38 -30.75 -20.99
CA ALA A 681 -15.67 -31.05 -19.59
C ALA A 681 -17.18 -31.09 -19.39
N PRO A 682 -17.84 -32.27 -19.48
CA PRO A 682 -19.20 -32.35 -18.99
C PRO A 682 -19.14 -32.02 -17.50
N LYS A 683 -19.91 -31.00 -17.07
CA LYS A 683 -20.24 -30.76 -15.66
C LYS A 683 -20.98 -32.01 -15.13
N ARG A 684 -20.25 -33.10 -14.87
CA ARG A 684 -20.78 -34.33 -14.29
C ARG A 684 -20.72 -34.16 -12.79
N GLN A 685 -21.84 -33.73 -12.22
CA GLN A 685 -22.13 -34.09 -10.82
C GLN A 685 -22.01 -35.61 -10.71
N ASN A 686 -21.22 -36.08 -9.73
CA ASN A 686 -21.05 -37.50 -9.37
C ASN A 686 -20.13 -38.34 -10.29
N ALA A 687 -19.07 -37.75 -10.87
CA ALA A 687 -18.03 -38.53 -11.56
C ALA A 687 -17.29 -39.47 -10.57
N ARG A 688 -16.97 -40.70 -11.01
CA ARG A 688 -16.21 -41.65 -10.17
C ARG A 688 -14.73 -41.19 -10.08
N PRO A 689 -14.03 -41.45 -8.96
CA PRO A 689 -12.62 -41.05 -8.79
C PRO A 689 -11.71 -41.50 -9.95
N GLN A 690 -11.95 -42.70 -10.48
CA GLN A 690 -11.21 -43.24 -11.63
C GLN A 690 -11.42 -42.41 -12.91
N GLU A 691 -12.64 -41.93 -13.16
CA GLU A 691 -12.96 -41.16 -14.37
C GLU A 691 -12.31 -39.77 -14.33
N VAL A 692 -12.25 -39.16 -13.15
CA VAL A 692 -11.58 -37.87 -12.92
C VAL A 692 -10.06 -38.02 -13.07
N HIS A 693 -9.50 -39.09 -12.50
CA HIS A 693 -8.09 -39.44 -12.66
C HIS A 693 -7.72 -39.64 -14.14
N ASP A 694 -8.47 -40.49 -14.86
CA ASP A 694 -8.18 -40.80 -16.26
C ASP A 694 -8.32 -39.56 -17.16
N LEU A 695 -9.31 -38.70 -16.89
CA LEU A 695 -9.49 -37.44 -17.62
C LEU A 695 -8.33 -36.47 -17.37
N LEU A 696 -7.93 -36.25 -16.11
CA LEU A 696 -6.85 -35.31 -15.79
C LEU A 696 -5.49 -35.82 -16.25
N THR A 697 -5.23 -37.13 -16.18
CA THR A 697 -4.03 -37.75 -16.77
C THR A 697 -4.02 -37.60 -18.28
N LYS A 698 -5.15 -37.83 -18.96
CA LYS A 698 -5.27 -37.61 -20.40
C LYS A 698 -5.05 -36.14 -20.78
N LEU A 699 -5.65 -35.21 -20.04
CA LEU A 699 -5.46 -33.76 -20.26
C LEU A 699 -4.02 -33.34 -19.97
N HIS A 700 -3.35 -33.99 -19.01
CA HIS A 700 -1.94 -33.76 -18.73
C HIS A 700 -1.02 -34.27 -19.84
N ASP A 701 -1.26 -35.48 -20.33
CA ASP A 701 -0.53 -36.06 -21.47
C ASP A 701 -0.76 -35.26 -22.76
N GLN A 702 -1.91 -34.59 -22.88
CA GLN A 702 -2.24 -33.65 -23.96
C GLN A 702 -1.69 -32.24 -23.72
N GLY A 703 -0.99 -31.98 -22.61
CA GLY A 703 -0.42 -30.68 -22.28
C GLY A 703 -1.43 -29.60 -21.89
N VAL A 704 -2.71 -29.96 -21.71
CA VAL A 704 -3.81 -29.05 -21.36
C VAL A 704 -3.77 -28.67 -19.87
N VAL A 705 -3.28 -29.57 -19.02
CA VAL A 705 -3.10 -29.34 -17.57
C VAL A 705 -1.68 -29.73 -17.20
N ASN A 706 -0.99 -28.96 -16.34
CA ASN A 706 0.30 -29.40 -15.81
C ASN A 706 0.12 -30.00 -14.41
N LEU A 707 0.24 -31.33 -14.30
CA LEU A 707 0.24 -32.06 -13.04
C LEU A 707 1.69 -32.19 -12.57
N ASP A 708 2.09 -31.34 -11.63
CA ASP A 708 3.37 -31.47 -10.96
C ASP A 708 3.43 -32.73 -10.07
N SER A 709 4.62 -33.09 -9.57
CA SER A 709 4.78 -34.32 -8.77
C SER A 709 3.85 -34.37 -7.54
N PRO A 710 3.66 -33.29 -6.76
CA PRO A 710 2.65 -33.25 -5.70
C PRO A 710 1.22 -33.50 -6.17
N MET A 711 0.78 -32.85 -7.25
CA MET A 711 -0.58 -33.04 -7.80
C MET A 711 -0.78 -34.45 -8.34
N ARG A 712 0.20 -35.04 -9.03
CA ARG A 712 0.13 -36.44 -9.47
C ARG A 712 -0.01 -37.38 -8.28
N SER A 713 0.77 -37.16 -7.22
CA SER A 713 0.69 -37.99 -6.01
C SER A 713 -0.67 -37.86 -5.31
N ALA A 714 -1.22 -36.66 -5.22
CA ALA A 714 -2.56 -36.43 -4.68
C ALA A 714 -3.66 -37.07 -5.55
N LEU A 715 -3.52 -37.00 -6.88
CA LEU A 715 -4.46 -37.60 -7.83
C LEU A 715 -4.40 -39.15 -7.79
N ASP A 716 -3.22 -39.72 -7.59
CA ASP A 716 -3.03 -41.17 -7.38
C ASP A 716 -3.63 -41.64 -6.05
N GLN A 717 -3.49 -40.86 -4.97
CA GLN A 717 -4.11 -41.16 -3.67
C GLN A 717 -5.64 -41.07 -3.75
N ALA A 718 -6.14 -40.03 -4.41
CA ALA A 718 -7.56 -39.78 -4.65
C ALA A 718 -8.27 -40.95 -5.34
N ARG A 719 -7.58 -41.66 -6.24
CA ARG A 719 -8.07 -42.86 -6.94
C ARG A 719 -8.57 -43.96 -5.99
N THR A 720 -8.05 -44.01 -4.76
CA THR A 720 -8.32 -45.08 -3.79
C THR A 720 -9.43 -44.75 -2.79
N LEU A 721 -9.94 -43.51 -2.80
CA LEU A 721 -11.00 -43.06 -1.89
C LEU A 721 -12.36 -43.65 -2.27
N ARG A 722 -13.04 -44.28 -1.30
CA ARG A 722 -14.44 -44.70 -1.44
C ARG A 722 -15.35 -43.58 -0.94
N LEU A 723 -16.13 -42.99 -1.83
CA LEU A 723 -17.16 -42.01 -1.48
C LEU A 723 -18.46 -42.72 -1.05
N SER A 724 -19.22 -42.08 -0.16
CA SER A 724 -20.62 -42.44 0.10
C SER A 724 -21.54 -41.96 -1.03
N GLU A 725 -22.78 -42.45 -1.10
CA GLU A 725 -23.74 -42.12 -2.19
C GLU A 725 -24.05 -40.61 -2.30
N ASP A 726 -23.77 -39.83 -1.26
CA ASP A 726 -24.05 -38.39 -1.16
C ASP A 726 -22.82 -37.49 -1.41
N GLU A 727 -21.64 -38.09 -1.63
CA GLU A 727 -20.37 -37.39 -1.87
C GLU A 727 -19.96 -37.52 -3.34
N GLY A 728 -19.43 -36.45 -3.93
CA GLY A 728 -19.04 -36.41 -5.34
C GLY A 728 -17.82 -35.53 -5.59
N TRP A 729 -17.11 -35.82 -6.69
CA TRP A 729 -15.96 -35.03 -7.15
C TRP A 729 -16.43 -33.94 -8.09
N TYR A 730 -15.86 -32.74 -7.94
CA TYR A 730 -16.10 -31.61 -8.82
C TYR A 730 -14.78 -31.11 -9.40
N ILE A 731 -14.82 -30.78 -10.68
CA ILE A 731 -13.73 -30.15 -11.41
C ILE A 731 -14.17 -28.71 -11.70
N ALA A 732 -13.60 -27.73 -11.00
CA ALA A 732 -13.86 -26.32 -11.29
C ALA A 732 -12.85 -25.84 -12.36
N GLY A 733 -13.36 -25.31 -13.48
CA GLY A 733 -12.53 -24.80 -14.59
C GLY A 733 -12.12 -23.34 -14.40
N GLY A 734 -10.85 -23.03 -14.71
CA GLY A 734 -10.16 -21.74 -14.60
C GLY A 734 -8.64 -21.93 -14.70
N SER A 735 -7.82 -20.88 -14.50
CA SER A 735 -6.34 -20.96 -14.48
C SER A 735 -5.76 -21.77 -13.31
N SER A 736 -6.61 -22.42 -12.51
CA SER A 736 -6.26 -23.34 -11.43
C SER A 736 -7.41 -24.36 -11.27
N TRP A 737 -7.07 -25.65 -11.16
CA TRP A 737 -8.05 -26.72 -10.95
C TRP A 737 -8.08 -27.07 -9.47
N ALA A 738 -9.26 -27.09 -8.85
CA ALA A 738 -9.45 -27.60 -7.50
C ALA A 738 -10.34 -28.84 -7.54
N ILE A 739 -9.93 -29.86 -6.81
CA ILE A 739 -10.77 -31.02 -6.51
C ILE A 739 -11.44 -30.73 -5.18
N VAL A 740 -12.78 -30.64 -5.17
CA VAL A 740 -13.55 -30.47 -3.94
C VAL A 740 -14.32 -31.75 -3.68
N VAL A 741 -14.09 -32.35 -2.51
CA VAL A 741 -14.92 -33.43 -1.97
C VAL A 741 -15.95 -32.77 -1.06
N LYS A 742 -17.24 -33.01 -1.30
CA LYS A 742 -18.29 -32.42 -0.46
C LYS A 742 -18.17 -32.95 0.98
N GLY A 743 -17.58 -32.18 1.88
CA GLY A 743 -17.44 -32.53 3.31
C GLY A 743 -16.01 -32.48 3.87
N GLN A 744 -14.97 -32.32 3.03
CA GLN A 744 -13.58 -32.07 3.46
C GLN A 744 -12.85 -31.09 2.54
#